data_AF-A0A812WRU0-F1
#
_entry.id   AF-A0A812WRU0-F1
#
_cell.length_a   1.000
_cell.length_b   1.000
_cell.length_c   1.000
_cell.angle_alpha   90.00
_cell.angle_beta   90.00
_cell.angle_gamma   90.00
#
_symmetry.space_group_name_H-M   'P 1'
#
loop_
_entity.id
_entity.type
_entity.pdbx_description
1 polymer ?
#
loop_
_entity_poly.entity_id
_entity_poly.type
_entity_poly.pdbx_seq_one_letter_code
_entity_poly.pdbx_strand_id
1 'polypeptide(L)'
;MQEMQGSCLNVSDEEPSDLELRLIEELRFDEAEQMIYERVRQREEAAELAAKQATTNAAPAKQQQPAAMPPSTASTQQQHPAMQAGPQMLTTGQPSTQQQEPVAKQAGQGLAGTSPATGLQQQVHTTEVAATQATTSAAQAKQQQPAAAMSPTTARIQEKHLAVQAAQVPAVPPKATIQQQHPATHEDEPSEAAIDRRLRRIMAPTPMGTYKVSESIRNMWNDPSSRPKVIKIFQDVGYSPDAFIKRFSVTSTREKEEEVSIPFEFVSEEEMATEHGMSEEDILNVVTKAKTDPAKFIRNSARTTIKEEQDFDCPTDEINLEMPSGSVLKRAEDPDLDNGTAKRAKKVEDPEVKQAMEKESLKILKRMAFPNMDRIETAGQSLHKLMGCISTRLLVVEDAKNQLQGHVDKKQEQLQQDPAAGTAKGTALKTLQRMVERLTTSYDAIDACSDEFQDLQTRGIVDGWDEITLELKVAITKIKKLLLGWLVDSWELENRARSLIPVEVEEEKQEEKKEAPAADVGRIARAFTADMGSTSSCNSIGQACKVSKTHGERDCQRLFQRFKMTLGVPISELQHDDVDGGPVKLPFINIKDFFGFLLKTYPKLLYGGFDLGPEQENLCLQFWQGYRLYHPEHEIFSTFTEDERKRILPAAAKAAAPPRHETGLIDAYLEEVAREMTDLFHAGVPHGGSTYRCAVIGVKGDLEFFLETAYLNRIPAIDTRDTPGWRSTLHSDEPWDELPILNQIPFASTKRPALYRKDVFHTCKFGFLKDLNAGIIMLLCEWKYLDTPGDPWSMNARLSRAFGLFKLWLSTSKKSSGLRKFSKLSFHRDKATKYPFMSGKGSDSVVVLEFLEWLLRLKLRSPKEPGHTLLLSAMLEAVQGALCFIGTYHSHGCFFSAPCARFAIASGLRLFRGYVFLANTCIRNHKRYFSLKPKVHYFHHVLVDMQDQVDLGHEVIFNAAACFNAEGNEDMIGKVSRISRRVSPKVASRRTIEHYLLACKLLYKNSGV
;
A
#
# COMPACT_ATOMS: atom_id res chain seq x y z
N MET A 1 -8.39 -18.30 -18.80
CA MET A 1 -7.03 -18.83 -18.49
C MET A 1 -6.52 -19.76 -19.59
N GLN A 2 -7.35 -20.63 -20.20
CA GLN A 2 -6.95 -21.45 -21.35
C GLN A 2 -6.62 -20.65 -22.64
N GLU A 3 -7.22 -19.47 -22.87
CA GLU A 3 -6.91 -18.67 -24.07
C GLU A 3 -5.58 -17.88 -24.01
N MET A 4 -4.93 -17.75 -22.85
CA MET A 4 -3.57 -17.16 -22.78
C MET A 4 -2.46 -18.21 -22.91
N GLN A 5 -2.76 -19.51 -22.80
CA GLN A 5 -1.77 -20.58 -22.93
C GLN A 5 -1.51 -21.00 -24.39
N GLY A 6 -2.37 -20.61 -25.33
CA GLY A 6 -2.29 -21.07 -26.73
C GLY A 6 -1.24 -20.39 -27.62
N SER A 7 -0.45 -19.43 -27.11
CA SER A 7 0.56 -18.72 -27.93
C SER A 7 2.01 -19.02 -27.59
N CYS A 8 2.29 -19.85 -26.57
CA CYS A 8 3.67 -20.18 -26.14
C CYS A 8 3.99 -21.68 -26.10
N LEU A 9 3.11 -22.58 -26.55
CA LEU A 9 3.28 -24.03 -26.39
C LEU A 9 3.13 -24.84 -27.69
N ASN A 10 3.59 -24.30 -28.81
CA ASN A 10 4.02 -25.12 -29.95
C ASN A 10 5.48 -24.82 -30.23
N VAL A 11 6.36 -25.29 -29.35
CA VAL A 11 7.75 -25.58 -29.67
C VAL A 11 7.82 -27.09 -29.74
N SER A 12 7.58 -27.64 -30.93
CA SER A 12 8.08 -28.97 -31.26
C SER A 12 9.61 -28.95 -31.19
N ASP A 13 10.22 -30.10 -30.91
CA ASP A 13 11.66 -30.37 -30.85
C ASP A 13 12.39 -30.02 -32.17
N GLU A 14 12.40 -28.75 -32.57
CA GLU A 14 13.28 -28.22 -33.61
C GLU A 14 14.52 -27.64 -32.91
N GLU A 15 15.70 -28.09 -33.35
CA GLU A 15 16.96 -27.46 -32.96
C GLU A 15 16.88 -25.95 -33.19
N PRO A 16 17.43 -25.13 -32.27
CA PRO A 16 17.36 -23.67 -32.40
C PRO A 16 17.90 -23.24 -33.75
N SER A 17 17.15 -22.38 -34.42
CA SER A 17 17.53 -21.95 -35.77
C SER A 17 18.91 -21.30 -35.74
N ASP A 18 19.66 -21.41 -36.84
CA ASP A 18 20.99 -20.80 -37.01
C ASP A 18 20.99 -19.29 -36.70
N LEU A 19 19.81 -18.64 -36.77
CA LEU A 19 19.58 -17.24 -36.40
C LEU A 19 19.47 -17.02 -34.88
N GLU A 20 18.87 -17.95 -34.14
CA GLU A 20 18.81 -17.90 -32.67
C GLU A 20 20.16 -18.22 -32.03
N LEU A 21 20.90 -19.18 -32.59
CA LEU A 21 22.29 -19.44 -32.19
C LEU A 21 23.20 -18.24 -32.50
N ARG A 22 22.99 -17.56 -33.63
CA ARG A 22 23.69 -16.29 -33.93
C ARG A 22 23.25 -15.14 -33.03
N LEU A 23 21.98 -15.06 -32.63
CA LEU A 23 21.54 -14.06 -31.64
C LEU A 23 22.17 -14.34 -30.26
N ILE A 24 22.34 -15.61 -29.90
CA ILE A 24 23.01 -16.01 -28.66
C ILE A 24 24.53 -15.74 -28.74
N GLU A 25 25.16 -15.92 -29.91
CA GLU A 25 26.57 -15.56 -30.16
C GLU A 25 26.81 -14.04 -30.31
N GLU A 26 25.87 -13.28 -30.88
CA GLU A 26 25.94 -11.81 -30.98
C GLU A 26 25.64 -11.10 -29.66
N LEU A 27 25.00 -11.78 -28.69
CA LEU A 27 24.80 -11.29 -27.33
C LEU A 27 26.01 -11.55 -26.42
N ARG A 28 27.24 -11.35 -26.93
CA ARG A 28 28.43 -11.12 -26.10
C ARG A 28 28.34 -9.75 -25.44
N PHE A 29 27.44 -9.63 -24.47
CA PHE A 29 27.22 -8.43 -23.67
C PHE A 29 28.50 -7.93 -23.00
N ASP A 30 29.42 -8.82 -22.63
CA ASP A 30 30.68 -8.46 -21.98
C ASP A 30 31.64 -7.69 -22.90
N GLU A 31 31.67 -8.02 -24.20
CA GLU A 31 32.52 -7.31 -25.18
C GLU A 31 31.92 -5.95 -25.53
N ALA A 32 30.60 -5.85 -25.64
CA ALA A 32 29.91 -4.57 -25.86
C ALA A 32 30.04 -3.64 -24.63
N GLU A 33 29.93 -4.19 -23.41
CA GLU A 33 30.11 -3.46 -22.16
C GLU A 33 31.57 -2.99 -21.98
N GLN A 34 32.55 -3.86 -22.24
CA GLN A 34 33.97 -3.47 -22.28
C GLN A 34 34.25 -2.40 -23.34
N MET A 35 33.66 -2.52 -24.53
CA MET A 35 33.87 -1.56 -25.60
C MET A 35 33.22 -0.20 -25.30
N ILE A 36 32.08 -0.17 -24.60
CA ILE A 36 31.47 1.08 -24.11
C ILE A 36 32.33 1.69 -23.00
N TYR A 37 32.82 0.87 -22.06
CA TYR A 37 33.69 1.33 -20.97
C TYR A 37 34.99 1.93 -21.51
N GLU A 38 35.63 1.26 -22.47
CA GLU A 38 36.87 1.73 -23.10
C GLU A 38 36.65 3.03 -23.89
N ARG A 39 35.49 3.18 -24.56
CA ARG A 39 35.12 4.43 -25.26
C ARG A 39 34.86 5.59 -24.30
N VAL A 40 34.30 5.33 -23.11
CA VAL A 40 34.12 6.36 -22.08
C VAL A 40 35.47 6.77 -21.52
N ARG A 41 36.35 5.80 -21.18
CA ARG A 41 37.71 6.07 -20.70
C ARG A 41 38.51 6.91 -21.70
N GLN A 42 38.47 6.54 -22.98
CA GLN A 42 39.15 7.29 -24.05
C GLN A 42 38.63 8.73 -24.20
N ARG A 43 37.33 8.98 -23.95
CA ARG A 43 36.76 10.34 -23.98
C ARG A 43 37.19 11.18 -22.78
N GLU A 44 37.31 10.58 -21.59
CA GLU A 44 37.81 11.25 -20.40
C GLU A 44 39.29 11.61 -20.54
N GLU A 45 40.11 10.67 -21.03
CA GLU A 45 41.53 10.91 -21.34
C GLU A 45 41.71 12.02 -22.39
N ALA A 46 40.88 12.01 -23.44
CA ALA A 46 40.91 13.05 -24.47
C ALA A 46 40.46 14.43 -23.94
N ALA A 47 39.47 14.48 -23.06
CA ALA A 47 39.03 15.72 -22.42
C ALA A 47 40.09 16.28 -21.47
N GLU A 48 40.78 15.42 -20.72
CA GLU A 48 41.90 15.81 -19.86
C GLU A 48 43.08 16.36 -20.67
N LEU A 49 43.41 15.71 -21.79
CA LEU A 49 44.45 16.19 -22.72
C LEU A 49 44.09 17.54 -23.33
N ALA A 50 42.82 17.73 -23.72
CA ALA A 50 42.32 19.01 -24.23
C ALA A 50 42.40 20.13 -23.18
N ALA A 51 42.09 19.82 -21.91
CA ALA A 51 42.22 20.77 -20.80
C ALA A 51 43.68 21.16 -20.53
N LYS A 52 44.61 20.19 -20.63
CA LYS A 52 46.06 20.42 -20.51
C LYS A 52 46.62 21.26 -21.69
N GLN A 53 46.08 21.07 -22.89
CA GLN A 53 46.44 21.88 -24.08
C GLN A 53 45.86 23.30 -24.02
N ALA A 54 44.66 23.46 -23.47
CA ALA A 54 44.06 24.78 -23.28
C ALA A 54 44.84 25.62 -22.25
N THR A 55 45.41 24.99 -21.22
CA THR A 55 46.24 25.65 -20.21
C THR A 55 47.66 25.98 -20.71
N THR A 56 48.19 25.24 -21.68
CA THR A 56 49.50 25.55 -22.29
C THR A 56 49.45 26.65 -23.34
N ASN A 57 48.28 26.93 -23.94
CA ASN A 57 48.11 27.98 -24.95
C ASN A 57 47.73 29.35 -24.38
N ALA A 58 47.55 29.48 -23.06
CA ALA A 58 47.33 30.76 -22.40
C ALA A 58 48.68 31.46 -22.09
N ALA A 59 49.26 32.12 -23.11
CA ALA A 59 50.42 32.99 -22.92
C ALA A 59 50.02 34.28 -22.17
N PRO A 60 50.79 34.75 -21.18
CA PRO A 60 50.43 35.91 -20.37
C PRO A 60 50.76 37.22 -21.09
N ALA A 61 49.80 38.16 -21.07
CA ALA A 61 50.00 39.53 -21.51
C ALA A 61 51.00 40.26 -20.58
N LYS A 62 51.99 40.91 -21.20
CA LYS A 62 53.08 41.66 -20.57
C LYS A 62 52.58 42.77 -19.64
N GLN A 63 53.07 42.79 -18.40
CA GLN A 63 53.18 44.01 -17.59
C GLN A 63 54.62 44.15 -17.08
N GLN A 64 55.13 45.38 -17.18
CA GLN A 64 56.51 45.78 -16.96
C GLN A 64 56.92 45.71 -15.48
N GLN A 65 58.13 45.21 -15.22
CA GLN A 65 58.88 45.41 -13.97
C GLN A 65 59.84 46.61 -14.11
N PRO A 66 60.34 47.13 -12.98
CA PRO A 66 61.77 47.41 -12.88
C PRO A 66 62.44 46.73 -11.65
N ALA A 67 63.65 46.21 -11.94
CA ALA A 67 64.90 45.94 -11.17
C ALA A 67 64.91 46.07 -9.62
N ALA A 68 65.67 45.30 -8.81
CA ALA A 68 67.03 44.74 -8.97
C ALA A 68 67.41 43.64 -7.91
N MET A 69 68.26 42.68 -8.32
CA MET A 69 69.43 41.96 -7.70
C MET A 69 69.79 42.02 -6.17
N PRO A 70 70.69 41.17 -5.61
CA PRO A 70 70.92 39.68 -5.66
C PRO A 70 71.43 39.10 -4.26
N PRO A 71 72.25 38.01 -4.13
CA PRO A 71 71.82 36.66 -3.72
C PRO A 71 72.59 36.04 -2.51
N SER A 72 72.23 34.79 -2.12
CA SER A 72 73.11 33.89 -1.33
C SER A 72 72.88 32.41 -1.64
N THR A 73 74.00 31.71 -1.85
CA THR A 73 74.34 30.28 -2.02
C THR A 73 74.05 29.42 -0.74
N ALA A 74 74.06 28.07 -0.64
CA ALA A 74 74.87 27.00 -1.27
C ALA A 74 74.34 25.54 -0.99
N SER A 75 74.71 24.59 -1.89
CA SER A 75 75.08 23.12 -1.83
C SER A 75 74.58 22.16 -0.71
N THR A 76 74.26 20.86 -0.94
CA THR A 76 75.12 19.69 -1.37
C THR A 76 74.22 18.42 -1.48
N GLN A 77 74.07 17.63 -2.56
CA GLN A 77 74.85 16.53 -3.21
C GLN A 77 75.14 15.20 -2.44
N GLN A 78 74.72 14.06 -3.04
CA GLN A 78 75.27 12.66 -3.10
C GLN A 78 74.15 11.59 -2.98
N GLN A 79 74.08 10.41 -3.62
CA GLN A 79 74.74 9.71 -4.75
C GLN A 79 73.92 8.40 -5.04
N HIS A 80 73.86 7.93 -6.30
CA HIS A 80 73.39 6.62 -6.81
C HIS A 80 74.59 5.60 -6.87
N PRO A 81 74.50 4.25 -7.19
CA PRO A 81 73.81 3.65 -8.36
C PRO A 81 73.39 2.14 -8.29
N ALA A 82 73.07 1.57 -9.46
CA ALA A 82 72.31 0.35 -9.83
C ALA A 82 73.13 -0.93 -10.15
N MET A 83 72.47 -2.10 -10.41
CA MET A 83 72.48 -2.91 -11.68
C MET A 83 72.34 -4.47 -11.60
N GLN A 84 71.55 -5.03 -12.55
CA GLN A 84 71.70 -6.29 -13.38
C GLN A 84 71.30 -7.67 -12.78
N ALA A 85 70.86 -8.74 -13.50
CA ALA A 85 70.43 -9.08 -14.89
C ALA A 85 69.74 -10.50 -14.88
N GLY A 86 69.00 -10.91 -15.94
CA GLY A 86 68.28 -12.23 -16.08
C GLY A 86 69.18 -13.43 -16.50
N PRO A 87 68.73 -14.52 -17.20
CA PRO A 87 67.39 -14.99 -17.61
C PRO A 87 67.15 -16.56 -17.62
N GLN A 88 66.00 -17.01 -18.18
CA GLN A 88 65.71 -18.28 -18.93
C GLN A 88 65.10 -19.59 -18.29
N MET A 89 63.90 -19.93 -18.82
CA MET A 89 63.47 -21.19 -19.53
C MET A 89 63.11 -22.52 -18.80
N LEU A 90 61.88 -22.98 -19.12
CA LEU A 90 61.41 -24.32 -19.60
C LEU A 90 60.99 -25.49 -18.67
N THR A 91 59.83 -26.06 -19.06
CA THR A 91 59.33 -27.46 -19.07
C THR A 91 58.55 -28.08 -17.90
N THR A 92 57.22 -28.10 -18.07
CA THR A 92 56.26 -29.24 -18.13
C THR A 92 56.60 -30.64 -17.57
N GLY A 93 55.64 -31.26 -16.87
CA GLY A 93 55.54 -32.72 -16.72
C GLY A 93 54.45 -33.24 -15.76
N GLN A 94 53.24 -33.49 -16.28
CA GLN A 94 52.21 -34.43 -15.75
C GLN A 94 52.71 -35.91 -15.82
N PRO A 95 51.89 -36.96 -15.57
CA PRO A 95 51.02 -37.33 -14.44
C PRO A 95 51.25 -38.82 -14.04
N SER A 96 50.59 -39.37 -13.00
CA SER A 96 49.95 -40.72 -13.02
C SER A 96 49.53 -41.26 -11.64
N THR A 97 48.22 -41.50 -11.55
CA THR A 97 47.50 -42.72 -11.15
C THR A 97 48.11 -43.81 -10.24
N GLN A 98 47.23 -44.26 -9.33
CA GLN A 98 46.85 -45.66 -9.02
C GLN A 98 47.36 -46.34 -7.73
N GLN A 99 46.37 -46.92 -7.04
CA GLN A 99 46.33 -48.22 -6.36
C GLN A 99 46.40 -48.31 -4.81
N GLN A 100 45.29 -48.88 -4.31
CA GLN A 100 45.17 -50.05 -3.41
C GLN A 100 45.13 -49.88 -1.88
N GLU A 101 43.96 -50.27 -1.35
CA GLU A 101 43.68 -51.02 -0.10
C GLU A 101 44.77 -52.04 0.29
N PRO A 102 44.94 -52.39 1.61
CA PRO A 102 43.99 -53.30 2.29
C PRO A 102 43.84 -53.24 3.84
N VAL A 103 42.65 -53.68 4.28
CA VAL A 103 42.26 -54.57 5.41
C VAL A 103 43.27 -54.88 6.56
N ALA A 104 42.87 -54.67 7.84
CA ALA A 104 42.67 -55.73 8.88
C ALA A 104 42.80 -55.30 10.38
N LYS A 105 41.78 -55.70 11.16
CA LYS A 105 41.79 -56.41 12.49
C LYS A 105 42.04 -55.74 13.86
N GLN A 106 41.15 -56.15 14.79
CA GLN A 106 41.29 -56.45 16.24
C GLN A 106 41.46 -55.25 17.20
N ALA A 107 40.99 -55.20 18.46
CA ALA A 107 40.33 -56.06 19.46
C ALA A 107 39.50 -55.11 20.38
N GLY A 108 38.45 -55.45 21.15
CA GLY A 108 38.34 -56.45 22.22
C GLY A 108 38.61 -55.82 23.60
N GLN A 109 37.61 -55.87 24.51
CA GLN A 109 37.54 -55.52 25.96
C GLN A 109 36.52 -54.38 26.24
N GLY A 110 35.54 -54.43 27.14
CA GLY A 110 35.14 -55.38 28.19
C GLY A 110 34.64 -54.60 29.43
N LEU A 111 33.56 -55.08 30.09
CA LEU A 111 33.02 -54.71 31.43
C LEU A 111 32.11 -53.46 31.51
N ALA A 112 31.00 -53.39 32.24
CA ALA A 112 30.17 -54.30 33.04
C ALA A 112 28.81 -53.58 33.30
N GLY A 113 27.64 -54.26 33.24
CA GLY A 113 26.78 -54.58 34.40
C GLY A 113 25.85 -53.41 34.82
N THR A 114 24.55 -53.53 35.09
CA THR A 114 23.64 -54.63 35.40
C THR A 114 22.19 -54.10 35.36
N SER A 115 21.25 -54.93 34.88
CA SER A 115 19.79 -54.79 35.10
C SER A 115 19.39 -54.98 36.58
N PRO A 116 18.10 -54.84 36.90
CA PRO A 116 17.33 -56.09 37.02
C PRO A 116 15.94 -56.05 36.39
N ALA A 117 15.54 -57.25 35.96
CA ALA A 117 14.25 -57.63 35.43
C ALA A 117 13.32 -58.13 36.55
N THR A 118 12.00 -58.07 36.31
CA THR A 118 11.06 -59.07 36.82
C THR A 118 9.94 -59.26 35.79
N GLY A 119 9.71 -60.51 35.37
CA GLY A 119 8.70 -60.88 34.39
C GLY A 119 7.40 -61.38 35.00
N LEU A 120 6.42 -61.60 34.12
CA LEU A 120 5.23 -62.48 34.20
C LEU A 120 4.77 -62.65 32.73
N GLN A 121 4.76 -63.85 32.13
CA GLN A 121 3.62 -64.80 32.08
C GLN A 121 2.29 -64.09 31.71
N GLN A 122 1.46 -64.48 30.74
CA GLN A 122 1.28 -65.69 29.94
C GLN A 122 0.10 -65.38 28.96
N GLN A 123 -0.15 -66.30 28.01
CA GLN A 123 -1.41 -66.52 27.29
C GLN A 123 -1.62 -65.90 25.90
N VAL A 124 -1.32 -66.77 24.94
CA VAL A 124 -1.88 -66.88 23.59
C VAL A 124 -3.38 -67.19 23.69
N HIS A 125 -4.21 -66.46 22.96
CA HIS A 125 -5.56 -66.91 22.58
C HIS A 125 -5.74 -66.83 21.06
N THR A 126 -5.66 -67.99 20.44
CA THR A 126 -6.25 -68.33 19.14
C THR A 126 -7.74 -68.55 19.32
N THR A 127 -8.56 -67.98 18.43
CA THR A 127 -9.95 -68.42 18.25
C THR A 127 -10.28 -68.51 16.77
N GLU A 128 -10.58 -69.74 16.36
CA GLU A 128 -11.01 -70.19 15.05
C GLU A 128 -12.39 -70.85 15.26
N VAL A 129 -13.46 -70.37 14.62
CA VAL A 129 -14.76 -71.07 14.42
C VAL A 129 -15.42 -70.40 13.20
N ALA A 130 -15.41 -70.98 12.00
CA ALA A 130 -16.20 -72.09 11.43
C ALA A 130 -17.34 -71.59 10.51
N ALA A 131 -17.51 -72.35 9.42
CA ALA A 131 -18.30 -72.07 8.24
C ALA A 131 -19.81 -72.30 8.41
N THR A 132 -20.62 -71.73 7.51
CA THR A 132 -21.90 -72.35 7.09
C THR A 132 -22.27 -71.95 5.65
N GLN A 133 -22.90 -72.91 4.97
CA GLN A 133 -23.19 -73.07 3.55
C GLN A 133 -24.31 -72.15 3.02
N ALA A 134 -24.17 -71.61 1.80
CA ALA A 134 -24.86 -71.98 0.55
C ALA A 134 -26.38 -71.72 0.44
N THR A 135 -26.79 -70.92 -0.54
CA THR A 135 -27.85 -71.28 -1.52
C THR A 135 -27.89 -70.34 -2.74
N THR A 136 -28.14 -70.99 -3.86
CA THR A 136 -28.30 -70.59 -5.27
C THR A 136 -29.41 -69.55 -5.55
N SER A 137 -29.31 -68.70 -6.57
CA SER A 137 -29.97 -68.97 -7.86
C SER A 137 -29.39 -68.19 -9.05
N ALA A 138 -29.54 -68.82 -10.22
CA ALA A 138 -28.98 -68.46 -11.52
C ALA A 138 -29.95 -67.67 -12.41
N ALA A 139 -29.43 -66.93 -13.40
CA ALA A 139 -30.06 -66.75 -14.72
C ALA A 139 -29.08 -66.18 -15.78
N GLN A 140 -28.47 -67.10 -16.54
CA GLN A 140 -28.31 -67.12 -18.01
C GLN A 140 -27.88 -65.88 -18.83
N ALA A 141 -26.62 -65.91 -19.28
CA ALA A 141 -26.14 -66.02 -20.67
C ALA A 141 -26.74 -65.16 -21.82
N LYS A 142 -25.87 -64.44 -22.55
CA LYS A 142 -25.50 -64.82 -23.94
C LYS A 142 -24.26 -64.07 -24.48
N GLN A 143 -23.43 -64.85 -25.15
CA GLN A 143 -22.27 -64.49 -25.98
C GLN A 143 -22.68 -63.68 -27.22
N GLN A 144 -21.78 -62.82 -27.75
CA GLN A 144 -21.10 -63.00 -29.05
C GLN A 144 -20.29 -61.74 -29.45
N GLN A 145 -19.02 -61.96 -29.78
CA GLN A 145 -18.19 -61.16 -30.71
C GLN A 145 -18.20 -61.87 -32.09
N PRO A 146 -17.55 -61.39 -33.17
CA PRO A 146 -17.21 -60.02 -33.62
C PRO A 146 -17.50 -59.80 -35.14
N ALA A 147 -17.32 -58.58 -35.69
CA ALA A 147 -16.71 -58.34 -37.02
C ALA A 147 -16.70 -56.85 -37.47
N ALA A 148 -15.50 -56.41 -37.86
CA ALA A 148 -15.09 -55.62 -39.03
C ALA A 148 -15.82 -54.34 -39.53
N ALA A 149 -14.96 -53.32 -39.73
CA ALA A 149 -14.86 -52.36 -40.85
C ALA A 149 -15.89 -51.22 -41.03
N MET A 150 -15.39 -49.98 -41.08
CA MET A 150 -15.35 -49.09 -42.26
C MET A 150 -15.23 -47.60 -41.84
N SER A 151 -14.30 -46.86 -42.47
CA SER A 151 -14.30 -45.39 -42.57
C SER A 151 -15.52 -44.90 -43.38
N PRO A 152 -16.00 -43.63 -43.25
CA PRO A 152 -15.44 -42.48 -44.00
C PRO A 152 -15.56 -41.11 -43.27
N THR A 153 -14.63 -40.17 -43.46
CA THR A 153 -14.66 -39.02 -44.39
C THR A 153 -15.79 -37.99 -44.19
N THR A 154 -15.38 -36.83 -43.65
CA THR A 154 -15.72 -35.44 -43.99
C THR A 154 -17.17 -35.06 -44.33
N ALA A 155 -17.81 -34.25 -43.47
CA ALA A 155 -18.89 -33.35 -43.88
C ALA A 155 -18.81 -31.99 -43.15
N ARG A 156 -18.59 -30.97 -43.97
CA ARG A 156 -18.56 -29.53 -43.74
C ARG A 156 -19.96 -29.04 -43.33
N ILE A 157 -20.10 -28.36 -42.19
CA ILE A 157 -21.34 -27.65 -41.82
C ILE A 157 -21.05 -26.15 -41.76
N GLN A 158 -21.87 -25.40 -42.50
CA GLN A 158 -21.86 -23.96 -42.67
C GLN A 158 -22.31 -23.25 -41.38
N GLU A 159 -21.56 -22.25 -40.94
CA GLU A 159 -21.98 -21.29 -39.92
C GLU A 159 -23.02 -20.32 -40.50
N LYS A 160 -24.21 -20.28 -39.89
CA LYS A 160 -25.18 -19.19 -40.06
C LYS A 160 -24.99 -18.19 -38.92
N HIS A 161 -24.59 -16.97 -39.28
CA HIS A 161 -24.69 -15.80 -38.42
C HIS A 161 -26.15 -15.52 -38.04
N LEU A 162 -26.45 -15.48 -36.74
CA LEU A 162 -27.65 -14.85 -36.19
C LEU A 162 -27.23 -13.68 -35.31
N ALA A 163 -27.71 -12.50 -35.68
CA ALA A 163 -27.56 -11.26 -34.93
C ALA A 163 -28.44 -11.29 -33.69
N VAL A 164 -27.85 -11.05 -32.52
CA VAL A 164 -28.57 -10.81 -31.27
C VAL A 164 -28.54 -9.31 -30.99
N GLN A 165 -29.71 -8.68 -31.06
CA GLN A 165 -29.94 -7.30 -30.63
C GLN A 165 -29.88 -7.22 -29.11
N ALA A 166 -29.06 -6.32 -28.59
CA ALA A 166 -28.95 -6.04 -27.16
C ALA A 166 -30.12 -5.14 -26.70
N ALA A 167 -30.96 -5.67 -25.81
CA ALA A 167 -31.96 -4.88 -25.09
C ALA A 167 -31.28 -4.07 -23.97
N GLN A 168 -31.57 -2.76 -23.95
CA GLN A 168 -31.09 -1.81 -22.95
C GLN A 168 -31.77 -2.03 -21.59
N VAL A 169 -30.97 -2.10 -20.53
CA VAL A 169 -31.42 -2.07 -19.13
C VAL A 169 -31.49 -0.60 -18.68
N PRO A 170 -32.60 -0.13 -18.07
CA PRO A 170 -32.69 1.25 -17.58
C PRO A 170 -31.80 1.48 -16.35
N ALA A 171 -31.12 2.63 -16.34
CA ALA A 171 -30.20 3.06 -15.31
C ALA A 171 -30.90 3.35 -13.97
N VAL A 172 -30.37 2.77 -12.89
CA VAL A 172 -30.76 3.06 -11.51
C VAL A 172 -30.04 4.34 -11.03
N PRO A 173 -30.74 5.32 -10.42
CA PRO A 173 -30.12 6.56 -9.97
C PRO A 173 -29.19 6.37 -8.76
N PRO A 174 -28.13 7.20 -8.62
CA PRO A 174 -27.18 7.08 -7.52
C PRO A 174 -27.77 7.55 -6.19
N LYS A 175 -27.71 6.71 -5.16
CA LYS A 175 -28.07 7.07 -3.78
C LYS A 175 -27.10 8.09 -3.19
N ALA A 176 -27.64 9.24 -2.78
CA ALA A 176 -26.94 10.29 -2.06
C ALA A 176 -26.41 9.77 -0.70
N THR A 177 -25.15 10.06 -0.40
CA THR A 177 -24.53 9.81 0.90
C THR A 177 -24.75 11.02 1.79
N ILE A 178 -25.66 10.90 2.76
CA ILE A 178 -25.85 11.91 3.82
C ILE A 178 -24.69 11.77 4.82
N GLN A 179 -23.74 12.68 4.76
CA GLN A 179 -22.82 12.96 5.88
C GLN A 179 -23.45 14.05 6.74
N GLN A 180 -23.91 13.69 7.94
CA GLN A 180 -24.30 14.65 8.96
C GLN A 180 -23.08 15.50 9.34
N GLN A 181 -23.18 16.81 9.13
CA GLN A 181 -22.29 17.82 9.68
C GLN A 181 -23.10 18.66 10.66
N HIS A 182 -22.65 18.73 11.92
CA HIS A 182 -23.08 19.74 12.87
C HIS A 182 -22.35 21.05 12.57
N PRO A 183 -23.03 22.21 12.43
CA PRO A 183 -22.37 23.50 12.33
C PRO A 183 -22.02 24.06 13.72
N ALA A 184 -20.89 24.75 13.80
CA ALA A 184 -20.40 25.45 14.99
C ALA A 184 -21.25 26.70 15.26
N THR A 185 -21.95 26.69 16.40
CA THR A 185 -22.51 27.87 17.06
C THR A 185 -21.38 28.67 17.70
N HIS A 186 -21.53 30.00 17.80
CA HIS A 186 -20.74 30.83 18.71
C HIS A 186 -20.90 30.22 20.12
N GLU A 187 -19.85 29.55 20.62
CA GLU A 187 -19.91 28.80 21.87
C GLU A 187 -20.04 29.78 23.03
N ASP A 188 -21.20 29.81 23.68
CA ASP A 188 -21.25 30.20 25.08
C ASP A 188 -20.21 29.36 25.81
N GLU A 189 -19.32 30.00 26.58
CA GLU A 189 -18.30 29.30 27.34
C GLU A 189 -18.98 28.17 28.13
N PRO A 190 -18.57 26.90 27.93
CA PRO A 190 -19.23 25.79 28.61
C PRO A 190 -19.17 26.05 30.11
N SER A 191 -20.28 25.81 30.82
CA SER A 191 -20.29 25.98 32.27
C SER A 191 -19.15 25.20 32.91
N GLU A 192 -18.61 25.67 34.04
CA GLU A 192 -17.48 25.04 34.73
C GLU A 192 -17.73 23.54 34.98
N ALA A 193 -18.97 23.17 35.30
CA ALA A 193 -19.40 21.78 35.47
C ALA A 193 -19.40 20.96 34.16
N ALA A 194 -19.58 21.58 33.00
CA ALA A 194 -19.46 20.94 31.69
C ALA A 194 -18.00 20.75 31.28
N ILE A 195 -17.14 21.74 31.59
CA ILE A 195 -15.68 21.67 31.39
C ILE A 195 -15.10 20.52 32.20
N ASP A 196 -15.41 20.44 33.50
CA ASP A 196 -14.93 19.38 34.40
C ASP A 196 -15.39 17.99 33.93
N ARG A 197 -16.66 17.84 33.50
CA ARG A 197 -17.18 16.57 32.96
C ARG A 197 -16.46 16.13 31.68
N ARG A 198 -16.16 17.07 30.76
CA ARG A 198 -15.40 16.77 29.54
C ARG A 198 -13.99 16.31 29.87
N LEU A 199 -13.29 17.03 30.76
CA LEU A 199 -11.94 16.67 31.19
C LEU A 199 -11.91 15.32 31.90
N ARG A 200 -12.83 15.02 32.82
CA ARG A 200 -12.92 13.69 33.45
C ARG A 200 -13.08 12.56 32.45
N ARG A 201 -13.89 12.75 31.39
CA ARG A 201 -14.09 11.74 30.33
C ARG A 201 -12.82 11.51 29.51
N ILE A 202 -12.04 12.57 29.27
CA ILE A 202 -10.78 12.50 28.54
C ILE A 202 -9.67 11.86 29.38
N MET A 203 -9.68 12.10 30.70
CA MET A 203 -8.69 11.56 31.64
C MET A 203 -9.02 10.14 32.13
N ALA A 204 -10.25 9.67 31.95
CA ALA A 204 -10.63 8.30 32.29
C ALA A 204 -9.94 7.28 31.37
N PRO A 205 -9.55 6.11 31.90
CA PRO A 205 -9.07 5.02 31.07
C PRO A 205 -10.19 4.58 30.10
N THR A 206 -9.80 4.14 28.92
CA THR A 206 -10.72 3.46 28.00
C THR A 206 -11.15 2.11 28.60
N PRO A 207 -12.18 1.43 28.05
CA PRO A 207 -12.54 0.08 28.48
C PRO A 207 -11.38 -0.93 28.43
N MET A 208 -10.32 -0.62 27.67
CA MET A 208 -9.10 -1.44 27.51
C MET A 208 -7.97 -0.98 28.44
N GLY A 209 -8.26 -0.20 29.49
CA GLY A 209 -7.26 0.30 30.46
C GLY A 209 -6.30 1.38 29.94
N THR A 210 -6.26 1.66 28.63
CA THR A 210 -5.35 2.66 28.04
C THR A 210 -5.89 4.09 28.17
N TYR A 211 -4.99 5.07 28.29
CA TYR A 211 -5.34 6.49 28.43
C TYR A 211 -5.13 7.27 27.13
N LYS A 212 -6.07 8.18 26.81
CA LYS A 212 -6.02 9.00 25.59
C LYS A 212 -5.05 10.17 25.67
N VAL A 213 -4.63 10.54 26.88
CA VAL A 213 -3.81 11.72 27.18
C VAL A 213 -2.58 11.31 27.98
N SER A 214 -1.45 11.99 27.73
CA SER A 214 -0.18 11.78 28.40
C SER A 214 -0.27 11.77 29.92
N GLU A 215 0.62 11.01 30.57
CA GLU A 215 0.68 10.87 32.02
C GLU A 215 0.92 12.20 32.74
N SER A 216 1.77 13.07 32.20
CA SER A 216 2.04 14.40 32.76
C SER A 216 0.76 15.24 32.94
N ILE A 217 -0.12 15.25 31.93
CA ILE A 217 -1.39 15.99 31.97
C ILE A 217 -2.38 15.32 32.95
N ARG A 218 -2.38 13.98 33.04
CA ARG A 218 -3.19 13.24 34.02
C ARG A 218 -2.74 13.53 35.46
N ASN A 219 -1.44 13.60 35.71
CA ASN A 219 -0.88 13.93 37.03
C ASN A 219 -1.24 15.37 37.42
N MET A 220 -1.15 16.33 36.49
CA MET A 220 -1.62 17.71 36.73
C MET A 220 -3.14 17.81 36.94
N TRP A 221 -3.93 16.89 36.38
CA TRP A 221 -5.37 16.86 36.60
C TRP A 221 -5.76 16.25 37.96
N ASN A 222 -4.95 15.31 38.44
CA ASN A 222 -5.15 14.62 39.72
C ASN A 222 -4.66 15.45 40.91
N ASP A 223 -3.66 16.32 40.73
CA ASP A 223 -3.22 17.28 41.73
C ASP A 223 -4.17 18.50 41.78
N PRO A 224 -4.88 18.74 42.91
CA PRO A 224 -5.83 19.85 43.04
C PRO A 224 -5.22 21.22 42.77
N SER A 225 -3.92 21.40 43.07
CA SER A 225 -3.24 22.68 42.92
C SER A 225 -2.90 23.03 41.47
N SER A 226 -2.76 22.02 40.60
CA SER A 226 -2.44 22.18 39.18
C SER A 226 -3.64 21.97 38.25
N ARG A 227 -4.80 21.49 38.76
CA ARG A 227 -6.05 21.36 38.00
C ARG A 227 -6.48 22.62 37.23
N PRO A 228 -6.40 23.86 37.79
CA PRO A 228 -6.73 25.08 37.05
C PRO A 228 -5.86 25.29 35.80
N LYS A 229 -4.60 24.80 35.82
CA LYS A 229 -3.71 24.88 34.65
C LYS A 229 -4.19 23.97 33.53
N VAL A 230 -4.67 22.77 33.84
CA VAL A 230 -5.23 21.84 32.85
C VAL A 230 -6.50 22.39 32.22
N ILE A 231 -7.36 23.05 33.02
CA ILE A 231 -8.55 23.75 32.52
C ILE A 231 -8.16 24.86 31.54
N LYS A 232 -7.14 25.67 31.89
CA LYS A 232 -6.62 26.72 31.00
C LYS A 232 -6.05 26.15 29.69
N ILE A 233 -5.30 25.05 29.75
CA ILE A 233 -4.78 24.36 28.54
C ILE A 233 -5.95 23.83 27.68
N PHE A 234 -7.05 23.39 28.30
CA PHE A 234 -8.24 22.94 27.59
C PHE A 234 -9.01 24.11 26.94
N GLN A 235 -9.04 25.27 27.61
CA GLN A 235 -9.55 26.53 27.04
C GLN A 235 -8.72 26.98 25.83
N ASP A 236 -7.39 26.88 25.90
CA ASP A 236 -6.48 27.28 24.80
C ASP A 236 -6.68 26.46 23.51
N VAL A 237 -7.32 25.29 23.59
CA VAL A 237 -7.70 24.48 22.42
C VAL A 237 -9.20 24.56 22.10
N GLY A 238 -9.87 25.60 22.61
CA GLY A 238 -11.29 25.88 22.36
C GLY A 238 -12.21 24.82 22.97
N TYR A 239 -11.90 24.30 24.17
CA TYR A 239 -12.69 23.30 24.89
C TYR A 239 -13.05 22.04 24.08
N SER A 240 -12.26 21.74 23.03
CA SER A 240 -12.46 20.62 22.12
C SER A 240 -11.74 19.36 22.63
N PRO A 241 -12.47 18.29 23.01
CA PRO A 241 -11.86 17.03 23.44
C PRO A 241 -10.87 16.46 22.43
N ASP A 242 -11.21 16.51 21.14
CA ASP A 242 -10.40 15.91 20.08
C ASP A 242 -9.13 16.73 19.81
N ALA A 243 -9.22 18.06 19.85
CA ALA A 243 -8.04 18.92 19.72
C ALA A 243 -7.08 18.75 20.92
N PHE A 244 -7.65 18.63 22.13
CA PHE A 244 -6.88 18.38 23.36
C PHE A 244 -6.20 17.01 23.33
N ILE A 245 -6.93 15.94 22.99
CA ILE A 245 -6.38 14.59 22.83
C ILE A 245 -5.30 14.60 21.75
N LYS A 246 -5.53 15.20 20.59
CA LYS A 246 -4.52 15.24 19.52
C LYS A 246 -3.23 15.94 19.95
N ARG A 247 -3.34 17.06 20.67
CA ARG A 247 -2.20 17.86 21.13
C ARG A 247 -1.40 17.19 22.25
N PHE A 248 -2.09 16.45 23.13
CA PHE A 248 -1.51 15.84 24.34
C PHE A 248 -1.64 14.30 24.37
N SER A 249 -1.82 13.67 23.20
CA SER A 249 -1.94 12.21 23.10
C SER A 249 -0.64 11.54 23.49
N VAL A 250 -0.77 10.35 24.08
CA VAL A 250 0.37 9.49 24.41
C VAL A 250 1.25 9.25 23.18
N THR A 251 0.66 9.09 22.00
CA THR A 251 1.38 8.90 20.72
C THR A 251 2.19 10.14 20.31
N SER A 252 1.64 11.35 20.42
CA SER A 252 2.35 12.60 20.10
C SER A 252 3.52 12.88 21.05
N THR A 253 3.38 12.50 22.32
CA THR A 253 4.48 12.58 23.30
C THR A 253 5.57 11.55 22.98
N ARG A 254 5.18 10.30 22.64
CA ARG A 254 6.10 9.24 22.23
C ARG A 254 6.85 9.59 20.93
N GLU A 255 6.17 10.15 19.94
CA GLU A 255 6.79 10.63 18.69
C GLU A 255 7.81 11.74 18.97
N LYS A 256 7.54 12.65 19.93
CA LYS A 256 8.50 13.68 20.35
C LYS A 256 9.66 13.14 21.17
N GLU A 257 9.44 12.09 21.95
CA GLU A 257 10.49 11.41 22.72
C GLU A 257 11.37 10.55 21.81
N GLU A 258 10.79 9.87 20.81
CA GLU A 258 11.51 9.15 19.74
C GLU A 258 12.26 10.11 18.81
N GLU A 259 11.73 11.31 18.54
CA GLU A 259 12.43 12.37 17.77
C GLU A 259 13.67 12.93 18.51
N VAL A 260 13.88 12.63 19.79
CA VAL A 260 15.04 13.12 20.57
C VAL A 260 15.71 12.00 21.37
N SER A 261 15.98 10.89 20.71
CA SER A 261 17.02 9.94 21.14
C SER A 261 18.34 10.36 20.49
N ILE A 262 19.02 11.36 21.05
CA ILE A 262 20.42 11.65 20.70
C ILE A 262 21.27 10.79 21.64
N PRO A 263 22.07 9.84 21.13
CA PRO A 263 23.04 9.14 21.98
C PRO A 263 24.06 10.15 22.49
N PHE A 264 24.13 10.33 23.81
CA PHE A 264 25.17 11.13 24.44
C PHE A 264 26.29 10.19 24.88
N GLU A 265 27.51 10.52 24.48
CA GLU A 265 28.72 9.94 25.03
C GLU A 265 29.24 10.87 26.13
N PHE A 266 29.52 10.33 27.31
CA PHE A 266 30.07 11.11 28.42
C PHE A 266 31.58 11.17 28.24
N VAL A 267 32.07 12.36 27.86
CA VAL A 267 33.50 12.62 27.69
C VAL A 267 34.03 13.26 28.97
N SER A 268 35.12 12.71 29.50
CA SER A 268 35.84 13.26 30.66
C SER A 268 36.59 14.55 30.30
N GLU A 269 37.01 15.32 31.31
CA GLU A 269 37.82 16.52 31.08
C GLU A 269 39.16 16.19 30.38
N GLU A 270 39.75 15.03 30.68
CA GLU A 270 40.97 14.54 30.02
C GLU A 270 40.73 14.17 28.55
N GLU A 271 39.62 13.52 28.23
CA GLU A 271 39.25 13.18 26.84
C GLU A 271 38.87 14.43 26.03
N MET A 272 38.21 15.43 26.64
CA MET A 272 37.98 16.72 25.99
C MET A 272 39.28 17.45 25.63
N ALA A 273 40.31 17.34 26.48
CA ALA A 273 41.62 17.93 26.22
C ALA A 273 42.42 17.16 25.16
N THR A 274 42.42 15.82 25.24
CA THR A 274 43.29 14.96 24.43
C THR A 274 42.68 14.59 23.08
N GLU A 275 41.40 14.25 23.02
CA GLU A 275 40.75 13.77 21.79
C GLU A 275 40.10 14.90 21.00
N HIS A 276 39.58 15.92 21.69
CA HIS A 276 38.90 17.06 21.06
C HIS A 276 39.76 18.33 20.99
N GLY A 277 40.98 18.31 21.55
CA GLY A 277 41.92 19.43 21.49
C GLY A 277 41.41 20.71 22.15
N MET A 278 40.50 20.59 23.12
CA MET A 278 39.95 21.76 23.82
C MET A 278 40.96 22.29 24.84
N SER A 279 41.09 23.62 24.92
CA SER A 279 41.93 24.25 25.95
C SER A 279 41.33 24.04 27.35
N GLU A 280 42.15 24.06 28.41
CA GLU A 280 41.67 23.95 29.79
C GLU A 280 40.61 25.02 30.13
N GLU A 281 40.73 26.21 29.56
CA GLU A 281 39.77 27.31 29.75
C GLU A 281 38.42 27.02 29.05
N ASP A 282 38.44 26.40 27.86
CA ASP A 282 37.24 26.00 27.14
C ASP A 282 36.52 24.85 27.85
N ILE A 283 37.27 23.88 28.35
CA ILE A 283 36.74 22.76 29.14
C ILE A 283 36.06 23.30 30.41
N LEU A 284 36.73 24.19 31.13
CA LEU A 284 36.17 24.80 32.35
C LEU A 284 34.89 25.60 32.04
N ASN A 285 34.85 26.32 30.91
CA ASN A 285 33.66 27.07 30.47
C ASN A 285 32.49 26.15 30.11
N VAL A 286 32.75 25.03 29.44
CA VAL A 286 31.73 24.02 29.10
C VAL A 286 31.19 23.33 30.35
N VAL A 287 32.08 22.90 31.25
CA VAL A 287 31.72 22.25 32.52
C VAL A 287 30.95 23.21 33.43
N THR A 288 31.35 24.48 33.49
CA THR A 288 30.65 25.50 34.29
C THR A 288 29.25 25.79 33.75
N LYS A 289 29.08 25.88 32.41
CA LYS A 289 27.76 26.03 31.77
C LYS A 289 26.86 24.82 31.99
N ALA A 290 27.42 23.61 31.92
CA ALA A 290 26.69 22.38 32.21
C ALA A 290 26.24 22.31 33.68
N LYS A 291 27.08 22.75 34.62
CA LYS A 291 26.76 22.79 36.06
C LYS A 291 25.76 23.87 36.45
N THR A 292 25.77 25.03 35.78
CA THR A 292 24.88 26.16 36.14
C THR A 292 23.44 25.99 35.66
N ASP A 293 23.22 25.38 34.48
CA ASP A 293 21.86 25.09 33.99
C ASP A 293 21.87 23.86 33.06
N PRO A 294 21.83 22.64 33.62
CA PRO A 294 21.95 21.40 32.87
C PRO A 294 20.88 21.25 31.78
N ALA A 295 19.64 21.66 32.08
CA ALA A 295 18.52 21.53 31.16
C ALA A 295 18.66 22.47 29.94
N LYS A 296 19.19 23.68 30.16
CA LYS A 296 19.46 24.64 29.07
C LYS A 296 20.71 24.25 28.28
N PHE A 297 21.73 23.69 28.92
CA PHE A 297 22.92 23.17 28.26
C PHE A 297 22.58 22.04 27.29
N ILE A 298 21.77 21.06 27.73
CA ILE A 298 21.28 19.95 26.89
C ILE A 298 20.44 20.48 25.71
N ARG A 299 19.51 21.43 25.95
CA ARG A 299 18.71 22.02 24.85
C ARG A 299 19.54 22.84 23.86
N ASN A 300 20.55 23.56 24.33
CA ASN A 300 21.39 24.38 23.47
C ASN A 300 22.32 23.50 22.62
N SER A 301 22.90 22.44 23.19
CA SER A 301 23.69 21.47 22.42
C SER A 301 22.86 20.80 21.31
N ALA A 302 21.64 20.34 21.64
CA ALA A 302 20.70 19.80 20.65
C ALA A 302 20.28 20.82 19.58
N ARG A 303 20.16 22.12 19.91
CA ARG A 303 19.83 23.20 18.95
C ARG A 303 21.00 23.61 18.06
N THR A 304 22.23 23.54 18.54
CA THR A 304 23.42 23.98 17.78
C THR A 304 23.72 22.97 16.68
N THR A 305 23.62 21.68 16.99
CA THR A 305 23.70 20.56 16.03
C THR A 305 22.64 20.66 14.92
N ILE A 306 21.47 21.25 15.19
CA ILE A 306 20.38 21.44 14.21
C ILE A 306 20.55 22.73 13.38
N LYS A 307 21.23 23.76 13.92
CA LYS A 307 21.42 25.06 13.25
C LYS A 307 22.65 25.12 12.35
N GLU A 308 23.72 24.39 12.65
CA GLU A 308 24.89 24.34 11.77
C GLU A 308 24.60 23.67 10.42
N GLU A 309 23.49 22.93 10.29
CA GLU A 309 23.01 22.42 8.99
C GLU A 309 22.11 23.39 8.18
N GLN A 310 21.79 24.60 8.69
CA GLN A 310 20.68 25.40 8.14
C GLN A 310 20.96 26.84 7.68
N ASP A 311 22.15 27.42 7.85
CA ASP A 311 22.37 28.81 7.43
C ASP A 311 23.24 28.93 6.17
N PHE A 312 22.60 29.28 5.04
CA PHE A 312 23.23 29.99 3.91
C PHE A 312 22.26 31.08 3.40
N ASP A 313 22.73 32.32 3.45
CA ASP A 313 22.00 33.54 3.13
C ASP A 313 21.65 33.69 1.64
N CYS A 314 20.46 34.21 1.35
CA CYS A 314 20.13 34.84 0.07
C CYS A 314 19.23 36.07 0.32
N PRO A 315 19.56 37.26 -0.21
CA PRO A 315 18.85 38.50 0.08
C PRO A 315 17.54 38.62 -0.73
N THR A 316 16.51 39.18 -0.10
CA THR A 316 15.22 39.54 -0.71
C THR A 316 15.15 41.04 -0.96
N ASP A 317 15.02 41.44 -2.23
CA ASP A 317 14.62 42.80 -2.59
C ASP A 317 13.08 42.92 -2.65
N GLU A 318 12.57 43.90 -1.91
CA GLU A 318 11.17 44.34 -1.88
C GLU A 318 10.87 45.23 -3.09
N ILE A 319 9.77 44.97 -3.80
CA ILE A 319 9.18 45.91 -4.76
C ILE A 319 7.76 46.24 -4.31
N ASN A 320 7.60 47.50 -3.91
CA ASN A 320 6.38 48.18 -3.52
C ASN A 320 5.66 48.70 -4.77
N LEU A 321 4.37 48.39 -4.96
CA LEU A 321 3.52 49.05 -5.97
C LEU A 321 2.10 49.26 -5.42
N GLU A 322 1.82 50.50 -5.05
CA GLU A 322 0.48 51.04 -4.78
C GLU A 322 -0.27 51.44 -6.06
N MET A 323 -1.61 51.54 -5.93
CA MET A 323 -2.57 52.47 -6.58
C MET A 323 -3.86 51.76 -7.09
N PRO A 324 -4.99 52.47 -7.34
CA PRO A 324 -5.69 53.45 -6.50
C PRO A 324 -7.21 53.14 -6.38
N SER A 325 -7.86 53.73 -5.38
CA SER A 325 -9.29 53.60 -5.07
C SER A 325 -10.19 54.52 -5.88
N GLY A 326 -11.35 54.02 -6.35
CA GLY A 326 -12.51 54.86 -6.67
C GLY A 326 -13.62 54.19 -7.49
N SER A 327 -14.79 53.94 -6.87
CA SER A 327 -16.09 54.52 -7.28
C SER A 327 -17.23 53.99 -6.41
N VAL A 328 -18.05 54.92 -5.93
CA VAL A 328 -19.15 54.80 -4.98
C VAL A 328 -20.48 54.57 -5.72
N LEU A 329 -21.34 53.68 -5.23
CA LEU A 329 -22.79 53.69 -5.51
C LEU A 329 -23.55 53.82 -4.17
N LYS A 330 -24.30 54.91 -4.03
CA LYS A 330 -25.04 55.33 -2.84
C LYS A 330 -26.24 54.40 -2.58
N ARG A 331 -26.46 54.04 -1.31
CA ARG A 331 -27.70 53.43 -0.82
C ARG A 331 -28.45 54.47 0.00
N ALA A 332 -29.76 54.58 -0.21
CA ALA A 332 -30.65 55.50 0.49
C ALA A 332 -30.74 55.12 1.99
N GLU A 333 -30.65 56.12 2.85
CA GLU A 333 -30.74 56.01 4.31
C GLU A 333 -32.20 56.10 4.78
N ASP A 334 -32.58 55.20 5.68
CA ASP A 334 -33.83 55.22 6.45
C ASP A 334 -33.45 55.57 7.91
N PRO A 335 -34.05 56.57 8.58
CA PRO A 335 -33.46 57.18 9.79
C PRO A 335 -33.63 56.39 11.11
N ASP A 336 -34.39 55.29 11.13
CA ASP A 336 -34.73 54.58 12.38
C ASP A 336 -34.06 53.21 12.47
N LEU A 337 -32.73 53.17 12.62
CA LEU A 337 -32.03 51.96 13.08
C LEU A 337 -30.89 52.23 14.08
N ASP A 338 -31.03 51.50 15.19
CA ASP A 338 -30.24 51.37 16.40
C ASP A 338 -28.71 51.16 16.21
N ASN A 339 -27.94 51.55 17.23
CA ASN A 339 -26.47 51.54 17.35
C ASN A 339 -25.78 50.16 17.15
N GLY A 340 -26.54 49.08 16.91
CA GLY A 340 -26.05 47.72 16.73
C GLY A 340 -25.50 47.39 15.33
N THR A 341 -26.01 48.03 14.27
CA THR A 341 -25.63 47.74 12.87
C THR A 341 -24.25 48.29 12.53
N ALA A 342 -23.86 49.44 13.06
CA ALA A 342 -22.54 50.05 12.84
C ALA A 342 -21.39 49.25 13.49
N LYS A 343 -21.62 48.67 14.69
CA LYS A 343 -20.63 47.78 15.34
C LYS A 343 -20.48 46.44 14.62
N ARG A 344 -21.55 45.93 13.99
CA ARG A 344 -21.51 44.68 13.20
C ARG A 344 -20.85 44.87 11.83
N ALA A 345 -21.09 45.97 11.14
CA ALA A 345 -20.42 46.28 9.88
C ALA A 345 -18.89 46.34 10.06
N LYS A 346 -18.41 46.96 11.16
CA LYS A 346 -16.97 46.98 11.51
C LYS A 346 -16.36 45.60 11.80
N LYS A 347 -17.15 44.63 12.27
CA LYS A 347 -16.66 43.26 12.56
C LYS A 347 -16.56 42.40 11.29
N VAL A 348 -17.30 42.74 10.24
CA VAL A 348 -17.24 42.07 8.92
C VAL A 348 -16.10 42.62 8.06
N GLU A 349 -15.65 43.85 8.32
CA GLU A 349 -14.47 44.44 7.67
C GLU A 349 -13.12 43.95 8.24
N ASP A 350 -13.14 43.15 9.31
CA ASP A 350 -11.96 42.46 9.83
C ASP A 350 -11.39 41.52 8.75
N PRO A 351 -10.12 41.71 8.32
CA PRO A 351 -9.50 40.89 7.29
C PRO A 351 -9.52 39.39 7.60
N GLU A 352 -9.42 38.99 8.88
CA GLU A 352 -9.42 37.57 9.27
C GLU A 352 -10.82 36.96 9.17
N VAL A 353 -11.86 37.71 9.55
CA VAL A 353 -13.26 37.28 9.41
C VAL A 353 -13.62 37.18 7.93
N LYS A 354 -13.22 38.16 7.12
CA LYS A 354 -13.42 38.15 5.67
C LYS A 354 -12.70 36.98 5.01
N GLN A 355 -11.45 36.71 5.39
CA GLN A 355 -10.68 35.58 4.87
C GLN A 355 -11.25 34.22 5.32
N ALA A 356 -11.75 34.12 6.55
CA ALA A 356 -12.43 32.92 7.04
C ALA A 356 -13.75 32.66 6.28
N MET A 357 -14.54 33.72 6.04
CA MET A 357 -15.76 33.65 5.24
C MET A 357 -15.48 33.29 3.77
N GLU A 358 -14.44 33.86 3.17
CA GLU A 358 -13.98 33.50 1.80
C GLU A 358 -13.52 32.03 1.74
N LYS A 359 -12.78 31.56 2.74
CA LYS A 359 -12.32 30.16 2.82
C LYS A 359 -13.48 29.19 3.01
N GLU A 360 -14.47 29.52 3.83
CA GLU A 360 -15.63 28.66 4.05
C GLU A 360 -16.56 28.66 2.84
N SER A 361 -16.80 29.82 2.22
CA SER A 361 -17.56 29.90 0.98
C SER A 361 -16.90 29.16 -0.18
N LEU A 362 -15.56 29.18 -0.30
CA LEU A 362 -14.81 28.34 -1.24
C LEU A 362 -15.00 26.84 -0.98
N LYS A 363 -15.08 26.40 0.29
CA LYS A 363 -15.40 25.00 0.61
C LYS A 363 -16.83 24.65 0.21
N ILE A 364 -17.78 25.56 0.41
CA ILE A 364 -19.18 25.34 0.03
C ILE A 364 -19.32 25.28 -1.50
N LEU A 365 -18.73 26.22 -2.23
CA LEU A 365 -18.68 26.20 -3.70
C LEU A 365 -18.08 24.88 -4.22
N LYS A 366 -17.01 24.39 -3.58
CA LYS A 366 -16.39 23.10 -3.93
C LYS A 366 -17.29 21.90 -3.65
N ARG A 367 -18.07 21.92 -2.57
CA ARG A 367 -19.06 20.86 -2.25
C ARG A 367 -20.22 20.85 -3.25
N MET A 368 -20.60 22.03 -3.75
CA MET A 368 -21.63 22.19 -4.77
C MET A 368 -21.15 21.84 -6.19
N ALA A 369 -19.93 21.30 -6.32
CA ALA A 369 -19.27 21.06 -7.60
C ALA A 369 -19.20 22.30 -8.50
N PHE A 370 -19.22 23.50 -7.90
CA PHE A 370 -19.11 24.75 -8.64
C PHE A 370 -17.77 24.75 -9.40
N PRO A 371 -17.77 25.03 -10.73
CA PRO A 371 -16.55 24.97 -11.52
C PRO A 371 -15.48 25.89 -10.95
N ASN A 372 -14.22 25.47 -10.99
CA ASN A 372 -13.12 26.38 -10.65
C ASN A 372 -12.95 27.38 -11.80
N MET A 373 -13.43 28.61 -11.56
CA MET A 373 -13.52 29.64 -12.60
C MET A 373 -12.15 30.16 -13.07
N ASP A 374 -11.09 29.92 -12.28
CA ASP A 374 -9.72 30.30 -12.64
C ASP A 374 -9.07 29.29 -13.63
N ARG A 375 -9.79 28.23 -14.01
CA ARG A 375 -9.29 27.10 -14.83
C ARG A 375 -10.22 26.72 -15.99
N ILE A 376 -10.96 27.68 -16.53
CA ILE A 376 -11.87 27.42 -17.65
C ILE A 376 -11.07 27.34 -18.94
N GLU A 377 -10.91 26.13 -19.49
CA GLU A 377 -10.16 25.87 -20.73
C GLU A 377 -10.96 26.27 -22.00
N THR A 378 -12.30 26.16 -21.97
CA THR A 378 -13.19 26.68 -23.03
C THR A 378 -14.52 27.16 -22.43
N ALA A 379 -15.01 28.33 -22.86
CA ALA A 379 -16.22 28.97 -22.34
C ALA A 379 -17.47 28.07 -22.43
N GLY A 380 -17.64 27.34 -23.54
CA GLY A 380 -18.80 26.49 -23.79
C GLY A 380 -18.93 25.28 -22.85
N GLN A 381 -17.82 24.63 -22.47
CA GLN A 381 -17.88 23.45 -21.58
C GLN A 381 -18.17 23.82 -20.13
N SER A 382 -17.73 25.02 -19.70
CA SER A 382 -17.95 25.49 -18.34
C SER A 382 -19.35 26.06 -18.13
N LEU A 383 -19.96 26.63 -19.17
CA LEU A 383 -21.29 27.19 -19.08
C LEU A 383 -22.36 26.14 -18.76
N HIS A 384 -22.34 24.98 -19.41
CA HIS A 384 -23.27 23.89 -19.12
C HIS A 384 -23.18 23.41 -17.66
N LYS A 385 -21.95 23.32 -17.11
CA LYS A 385 -21.75 22.94 -15.70
C LYS A 385 -22.26 24.03 -14.75
N LEU A 386 -22.03 25.29 -15.10
CA LEU A 386 -22.48 26.43 -14.34
C LEU A 386 -24.02 26.49 -14.28
N MET A 387 -24.68 26.33 -15.42
CA MET A 387 -26.15 26.26 -15.50
C MET A 387 -26.71 25.10 -14.67
N GLY A 388 -26.10 23.91 -14.74
CA GLY A 388 -26.50 22.78 -13.89
C GLY A 388 -26.37 23.08 -12.38
N CYS A 389 -25.33 23.81 -11.97
CA CYS A 389 -25.18 24.28 -10.59
C CYS A 389 -26.25 25.31 -10.21
N ILE A 390 -26.56 26.26 -11.10
CA ILE A 390 -27.59 27.30 -10.88
C ILE A 390 -28.98 26.66 -10.73
N SER A 391 -29.38 25.77 -11.65
CA SER A 391 -30.67 25.08 -11.59
C SER A 391 -30.82 24.24 -10.32
N THR A 392 -29.77 23.50 -9.93
CA THR A 392 -29.76 22.74 -8.67
C THR A 392 -29.95 23.67 -7.47
N ARG A 393 -29.39 24.89 -7.53
CA ARG A 393 -29.50 25.85 -6.44
C ARG A 393 -30.86 26.52 -6.38
N LEU A 394 -31.44 26.89 -7.52
CA LEU A 394 -32.81 27.42 -7.58
C LEU A 394 -33.79 26.44 -6.92
N LEU A 395 -33.66 25.13 -7.18
CA LEU A 395 -34.50 24.10 -6.53
C LEU A 395 -34.34 24.09 -5.00
N VAL A 396 -33.12 24.23 -4.48
CA VAL A 396 -32.87 24.28 -3.03
C VAL A 396 -33.44 25.56 -2.40
N VAL A 397 -33.31 26.69 -3.08
CA VAL A 397 -33.85 27.98 -2.60
C VAL A 397 -35.37 27.94 -2.58
N GLU A 398 -35.99 27.38 -3.62
CA GLU A 398 -37.44 27.23 -3.72
C GLU A 398 -37.99 26.27 -2.64
N ASP A 399 -37.32 25.15 -2.36
CA ASP A 399 -37.70 24.25 -1.26
C ASP A 399 -37.62 24.96 0.10
N ALA A 400 -36.52 25.69 0.37
CA ALA A 400 -36.37 26.46 1.60
C ALA A 400 -37.43 27.56 1.76
N LYS A 401 -37.76 28.26 0.66
CA LYS A 401 -38.83 29.27 0.61
C LYS A 401 -40.19 28.64 0.92
N ASN A 402 -40.51 27.50 0.31
CA ASN A 402 -41.77 26.79 0.53
C ASN A 402 -41.91 26.27 1.97
N GLN A 403 -40.84 25.72 2.55
CA GLN A 403 -40.83 25.32 3.95
C GLN A 403 -41.07 26.50 4.89
N LEU A 404 -40.39 27.63 4.64
CA LEU A 404 -40.53 28.83 5.46
C LEU A 404 -41.92 29.46 5.32
N GLN A 405 -42.49 29.46 4.11
CA GLN A 405 -43.86 29.89 3.86
C GLN A 405 -44.87 29.03 4.64
N GLY A 406 -44.69 27.70 4.66
CA GLY A 406 -45.53 26.82 5.48
C GLY A 406 -45.46 27.12 6.98
N HIS A 407 -44.33 27.62 7.48
CA HIS A 407 -44.22 28.10 8.86
C HIS A 407 -44.91 29.46 9.08
N VAL A 408 -44.86 30.37 8.09
CA VAL A 408 -45.61 31.62 8.11
C VAL A 408 -47.11 31.33 8.20
N ASP A 409 -47.61 30.44 7.35
CA ASP A 409 -49.03 30.08 7.28
C ASP A 409 -49.51 29.47 8.60
N LYS A 410 -48.78 28.49 9.14
CA LYS A 410 -49.07 27.88 10.47
C LYS A 410 -49.08 28.92 11.59
N LYS A 411 -48.10 29.83 11.62
CA LYS A 411 -48.04 30.90 12.64
C LYS A 411 -49.18 31.90 12.49
N GLN A 412 -49.61 32.17 11.25
CA GLN A 412 -50.72 33.06 10.96
C GLN A 412 -52.07 32.43 11.39
N GLU A 413 -52.27 31.14 11.14
CA GLU A 413 -53.42 30.38 11.67
C GLU A 413 -53.43 30.35 13.20
N GLN A 414 -52.29 30.11 13.85
CA GLN A 414 -52.18 30.17 15.31
C GLN A 414 -52.52 31.55 15.88
N LEU A 415 -52.19 32.64 15.17
CA LEU A 415 -52.54 34.00 15.57
C LEU A 415 -54.05 34.28 15.45
N GLN A 416 -54.71 33.68 14.47
CA GLN A 416 -56.16 33.78 14.27
C GLN A 416 -56.93 33.02 15.35
N GLN A 417 -56.39 31.89 15.82
CA GLN A 417 -57.01 31.06 16.87
C GLN A 417 -56.85 31.65 18.29
N ASP A 418 -55.81 32.46 18.53
CA ASP A 418 -55.51 33.05 19.83
C ASP A 418 -55.12 34.54 19.70
N PRO A 419 -56.11 35.43 19.50
CA PRO A 419 -55.87 36.86 19.27
C PRO A 419 -55.33 37.59 20.53
N ALA A 420 -55.38 36.98 21.72
CA ALA A 420 -54.94 37.59 22.97
C ALA A 420 -53.42 37.53 23.19
N ALA A 421 -52.68 36.67 22.47
CA ALA A 421 -51.22 36.53 22.58
C ALA A 421 -50.41 37.60 21.80
N GLY A 422 -50.97 38.81 21.68
CA GLY A 422 -50.88 39.68 20.49
C GLY A 422 -49.57 40.40 20.15
N THR A 423 -48.52 40.38 20.96
CA THR A 423 -47.30 41.19 20.67
C THR A 423 -46.05 40.37 20.34
N ALA A 424 -45.76 39.32 21.12
CA ALA A 424 -44.57 38.48 20.89
C ALA A 424 -44.73 37.59 19.64
N LYS A 425 -45.91 36.96 19.46
CA LYS A 425 -46.18 36.08 18.31
C LYS A 425 -46.20 36.87 16.99
N GLY A 426 -46.71 38.11 17.01
CA GLY A 426 -46.73 39.00 15.84
C GLY A 426 -45.34 39.42 15.36
N THR A 427 -44.38 39.60 16.27
CA THR A 427 -43.00 39.95 15.91
C THR A 427 -42.27 38.79 15.22
N ALA A 428 -42.52 37.55 15.67
CA ALA A 428 -41.99 36.36 15.03
C ALA A 428 -42.58 36.16 13.63
N LEU A 429 -43.89 36.36 13.45
CA LEU A 429 -44.54 36.26 12.13
C LEU A 429 -43.97 37.29 11.15
N LYS A 430 -43.85 38.56 11.54
CA LYS A 430 -43.22 39.60 10.71
C LYS A 430 -41.77 39.27 10.36
N THR A 431 -41.04 38.61 11.25
CA THR A 431 -39.66 38.17 10.99
C THR A 431 -39.62 37.06 9.94
N LEU A 432 -40.49 36.06 10.06
CA LEU A 432 -40.59 34.97 9.07
C LEU A 432 -41.03 35.50 7.69
N GLN A 433 -41.99 36.43 7.64
CA GLN A 433 -42.42 37.07 6.39
C GLN A 433 -41.27 37.82 5.70
N ARG A 434 -40.49 38.62 6.44
CA ARG A 434 -39.29 39.29 5.89
C ARG A 434 -38.25 38.29 5.38
N MET A 435 -38.14 37.13 6.02
CA MET A 435 -37.21 36.07 5.60
C MET A 435 -37.67 35.41 4.29
N VAL A 436 -38.97 35.16 4.12
CA VAL A 436 -39.55 34.68 2.85
C VAL A 436 -39.33 35.70 1.73
N GLU A 437 -39.57 36.99 2.01
CA GLU A 437 -39.37 38.07 1.03
C GLU A 437 -37.91 38.19 0.57
N ARG A 438 -36.94 38.04 1.50
CA ARG A 438 -35.51 38.01 1.17
C ARG A 438 -35.12 36.78 0.34
N LEU A 439 -35.67 35.60 0.66
CA LEU A 439 -35.44 34.39 -0.14
C LEU A 439 -36.04 34.52 -1.54
N THR A 440 -37.22 35.11 -1.65
CA THR A 440 -37.89 35.38 -2.93
C THR A 440 -37.05 36.33 -3.79
N THR A 441 -36.61 37.45 -3.22
CA THR A 441 -35.72 38.41 -3.92
C THR A 441 -34.42 37.74 -4.39
N SER A 442 -33.87 36.83 -3.59
CA SER A 442 -32.65 36.10 -3.95
C SER A 442 -32.89 35.05 -5.03
N TYR A 443 -34.04 34.36 -4.97
CA TYR A 443 -34.47 33.42 -5.99
C TYR A 443 -34.58 34.15 -7.33
N ASP A 444 -35.33 35.26 -7.37
CA ASP A 444 -35.54 36.06 -8.58
C ASP A 444 -34.23 36.58 -9.16
N ALA A 445 -33.28 36.98 -8.31
CA ALA A 445 -31.96 37.44 -8.76
C ALA A 445 -31.09 36.31 -9.36
N ILE A 446 -31.20 35.09 -8.83
CA ILE A 446 -30.49 33.91 -9.37
C ILE A 446 -31.17 33.45 -10.66
N ASP A 447 -32.50 33.48 -10.72
CA ASP A 447 -33.31 33.10 -11.88
C ASP A 447 -33.04 34.03 -13.06
N ALA A 448 -33.04 35.35 -12.82
CA ALA A 448 -32.66 36.34 -13.82
C ALA A 448 -31.21 36.15 -14.34
N CYS A 449 -30.28 35.70 -13.48
CA CYS A 449 -28.94 35.36 -13.94
C CYS A 449 -28.92 34.05 -14.75
N SER A 450 -29.78 33.09 -14.42
CA SER A 450 -29.95 31.86 -15.21
C SER A 450 -30.38 32.20 -16.64
N ASP A 451 -31.33 33.12 -16.80
CA ASP A 451 -31.77 33.61 -18.11
C ASP A 451 -30.64 34.32 -18.87
N GLU A 452 -29.84 35.16 -18.18
CA GLU A 452 -28.66 35.81 -18.76
C GLU A 452 -27.62 34.78 -19.25
N PHE A 453 -27.43 33.68 -18.53
CA PHE A 453 -26.54 32.58 -18.97
C PHE A 453 -27.11 31.77 -20.12
N GLN A 454 -28.43 31.59 -20.20
CA GLN A 454 -29.11 30.93 -21.31
C GLN A 454 -28.98 31.76 -22.60
N ASP A 455 -29.08 33.08 -22.51
CA ASP A 455 -28.84 34.00 -23.63
C ASP A 455 -27.37 33.96 -24.08
N LEU A 456 -26.43 34.07 -23.14
CA LEU A 456 -25.00 33.93 -23.43
C LEU A 456 -24.65 32.55 -24.02
N GLN A 457 -25.34 31.49 -23.61
CA GLN A 457 -25.16 30.17 -24.21
C GLN A 457 -25.60 30.18 -25.67
N THR A 458 -26.76 30.76 -25.95
CA THR A 458 -27.33 30.83 -27.29
C THR A 458 -26.43 31.66 -28.21
N ARG A 459 -25.99 32.84 -27.76
CA ARG A 459 -25.05 33.70 -28.49
C ARG A 459 -23.68 33.06 -28.67
N GLY A 460 -23.16 32.36 -27.66
CA GLY A 460 -21.90 31.63 -27.77
C GLY A 460 -21.94 30.48 -28.79
N ILE A 461 -23.11 29.89 -29.00
CA ILE A 461 -23.35 28.87 -30.04
C ILE A 461 -23.46 29.50 -31.43
N VAL A 462 -24.12 30.67 -31.55
CA VAL A 462 -24.40 31.33 -32.84
C VAL A 462 -23.23 32.18 -33.33
N ASP A 463 -22.71 33.05 -32.47
CA ASP A 463 -21.70 34.09 -32.81
C ASP A 463 -20.26 33.62 -32.49
N GLY A 464 -20.13 32.54 -31.71
CA GLY A 464 -18.85 31.97 -31.29
C GLY A 464 -18.42 32.41 -29.90
N TRP A 465 -17.73 31.51 -29.20
CA TRP A 465 -17.39 31.68 -27.78
C TRP A 465 -16.36 32.78 -27.51
N ASP A 466 -15.53 33.11 -28.49
CA ASP A 466 -14.47 34.11 -28.32
C ASP A 466 -15.04 35.54 -28.19
N GLU A 467 -16.11 35.84 -28.93
CA GLU A 467 -16.75 37.17 -28.92
C GLU A 467 -17.44 37.47 -27.58
N ILE A 468 -18.07 36.45 -26.98
CA ILE A 468 -18.83 36.62 -25.73
C ILE A 468 -18.00 36.32 -24.46
N THR A 469 -16.72 35.99 -24.57
CA THR A 469 -15.89 35.57 -23.42
C THR A 469 -15.82 36.63 -22.32
N LEU A 470 -15.77 37.92 -22.68
CA LEU A 470 -15.74 39.01 -21.71
C LEU A 470 -17.09 39.14 -20.97
N GLU A 471 -18.19 39.12 -21.71
CA GLU A 471 -19.56 39.17 -21.14
C GLU A 471 -19.80 37.97 -20.21
N LEU A 472 -19.36 36.77 -20.63
CA LEU A 472 -19.45 35.57 -19.82
C LEU A 472 -18.66 35.70 -18.51
N LYS A 473 -17.45 36.29 -18.53
CA LYS A 473 -16.66 36.55 -17.31
C LYS A 473 -17.35 37.54 -16.37
N VAL A 474 -18.03 38.56 -16.91
CA VAL A 474 -18.80 39.53 -16.13
C VAL A 474 -20.01 38.85 -15.48
N ALA A 475 -20.79 38.09 -16.25
CA ALA A 475 -21.94 37.32 -15.75
C ALA A 475 -21.52 36.31 -14.67
N ILE A 476 -20.40 35.60 -14.88
CA ILE A 476 -19.78 34.71 -13.90
C ILE A 476 -19.44 35.43 -12.59
N THR A 477 -18.87 36.63 -12.68
CA THR A 477 -18.49 37.42 -11.51
C THR A 477 -19.73 37.90 -10.76
N LYS A 478 -20.75 38.32 -11.50
CA LYS A 478 -22.06 38.74 -10.97
C LYS A 478 -22.72 37.59 -10.20
N ILE A 479 -22.82 36.39 -10.79
CA ILE A 479 -23.44 35.26 -10.08
C ILE A 479 -22.60 34.75 -8.92
N LYS A 480 -21.27 34.81 -9.01
CA LYS A 480 -20.38 34.49 -7.89
C LYS A 480 -20.66 35.43 -6.70
N LYS A 481 -20.82 36.74 -6.95
CA LYS A 481 -21.20 37.70 -5.90
C LYS A 481 -22.58 37.42 -5.32
N LEU A 482 -23.56 37.10 -6.16
CA LEU A 482 -24.91 36.76 -5.70
C LEU A 482 -24.93 35.48 -4.87
N LEU A 483 -24.26 34.41 -5.30
CA LEU A 483 -24.17 33.15 -4.57
C LEU A 483 -23.38 33.29 -3.27
N LEU A 484 -22.31 34.10 -3.26
CA LEU A 484 -21.54 34.38 -2.04
C LEU A 484 -22.36 35.21 -1.04
N GLY A 485 -23.01 36.28 -1.51
CA GLY A 485 -23.91 37.09 -0.67
C GLY A 485 -25.05 36.25 -0.11
N TRP A 486 -25.66 35.40 -0.95
CA TRP A 486 -26.69 34.47 -0.53
C TRP A 486 -26.19 33.42 0.46
N LEU A 487 -24.97 32.88 0.30
CA LEU A 487 -24.45 31.88 1.23
C LEU A 487 -24.30 32.44 2.64
N VAL A 488 -23.91 33.71 2.74
CA VAL A 488 -23.84 34.43 4.01
C VAL A 488 -25.24 34.65 4.56
N ASP A 489 -26.15 35.16 3.74
CA ASP A 489 -27.52 35.45 4.14
C ASP A 489 -28.30 34.19 4.53
N SER A 490 -28.24 33.12 3.73
CA SER A 490 -28.91 31.85 3.97
C SER A 490 -28.41 31.16 5.22
N TRP A 491 -27.11 31.21 5.50
CA TRP A 491 -26.56 30.63 6.73
C TRP A 491 -27.07 31.37 7.96
N GLU A 492 -27.11 32.71 7.89
CA GLU A 492 -27.67 33.53 8.97
C GLU A 492 -29.19 33.32 9.12
N LEU A 493 -29.92 33.21 8.00
CA LEU A 493 -31.36 32.94 7.97
C LEU A 493 -31.69 31.56 8.53
N GLU A 494 -30.97 30.50 8.16
CA GLU A 494 -31.23 29.14 8.63
C GLU A 494 -30.98 29.02 10.15
N ASN A 495 -29.90 29.62 10.65
CA ASN A 495 -29.62 29.67 12.08
C ASN A 495 -30.69 30.46 12.85
N ARG A 496 -31.18 31.56 12.28
CA ARG A 496 -32.22 32.38 12.90
C ARG A 496 -33.59 31.69 12.86
N ALA A 497 -33.94 31.02 11.77
CA ALA A 497 -35.15 30.19 11.69
C ALA A 497 -35.14 29.07 12.75
N ARG A 498 -34.02 28.35 12.88
CA ARG A 498 -33.85 27.30 13.90
C ARG A 498 -34.00 27.84 15.34
N SER A 499 -33.56 29.08 15.60
CA SER A 499 -33.72 29.72 16.91
C SER A 499 -35.15 30.20 17.21
N LEU A 500 -35.95 30.46 16.18
CA LEU A 500 -37.31 31.00 16.29
C LEU A 500 -38.39 29.92 16.30
N ILE A 501 -38.04 28.69 15.91
CA ILE A 501 -38.88 27.50 16.07
C ILE A 501 -38.62 27.00 17.49
N PRO A 502 -39.58 27.10 18.42
CA PRO A 502 -39.45 26.41 19.69
C PRO A 502 -39.27 24.94 19.37
N VAL A 503 -38.25 24.31 19.95
CA VAL A 503 -38.12 22.85 19.92
C VAL A 503 -39.32 22.35 20.72
N GLU A 504 -40.44 22.12 20.05
CA GLU A 504 -41.45 21.21 20.57
C GLU A 504 -40.68 19.93 20.91
N VAL A 505 -40.86 19.47 22.14
CA VAL A 505 -40.25 18.25 22.65
C VAL A 505 -40.74 17.13 21.73
N GLU A 506 -39.99 16.87 20.66
CA GLU A 506 -40.19 15.70 19.82
C GLU A 506 -39.99 14.51 20.75
N GLU A 507 -41.10 13.85 21.11
CA GLU A 507 -41.06 12.48 21.59
C GLU A 507 -40.11 11.70 20.69
N GLU A 508 -39.15 11.00 21.30
CA GLU A 508 -38.09 10.20 20.66
C GLU A 508 -38.56 9.60 19.33
N LYS A 509 -38.26 10.29 18.22
CA LYS A 509 -38.20 9.63 16.92
C LYS A 509 -37.04 8.66 17.00
N GLN A 510 -37.37 7.41 17.29
CA GLN A 510 -36.45 6.28 17.23
C GLN A 510 -35.60 6.42 15.97
N GLU A 511 -34.30 6.64 16.16
CA GLU A 511 -33.31 6.56 15.09
C GLU A 511 -33.60 5.31 14.26
N GLU A 512 -33.95 5.49 12.99
CA GLU A 512 -34.27 4.40 12.08
C GLU A 512 -33.03 3.50 12.00
N LYS A 513 -33.04 2.40 12.77
CA LYS A 513 -31.91 1.47 12.87
C LYS A 513 -31.58 1.01 11.46
N LYS A 514 -30.42 1.44 10.96
CA LYS A 514 -29.90 1.02 9.65
C LYS A 514 -30.00 -0.51 9.57
N GLU A 515 -30.86 -0.99 8.67
CA GLU A 515 -31.09 -2.43 8.47
C GLU A 515 -29.75 -3.10 8.13
N ALA A 516 -29.51 -4.30 8.69
CA ALA A 516 -28.30 -5.05 8.37
C ALA A 516 -28.31 -5.40 6.87
N PRO A 517 -27.17 -5.34 6.15
CA PRO A 517 -27.12 -5.65 4.72
C PRO A 517 -27.75 -7.00 4.33
N ALA A 518 -27.67 -8.00 5.22
CA ALA A 518 -28.30 -9.30 5.02
C ALA A 518 -29.84 -9.27 4.95
N ALA A 519 -30.50 -8.23 5.49
CA ALA A 519 -31.95 -8.04 5.35
C ALA A 519 -32.37 -7.85 3.88
N ASP A 520 -31.46 -7.38 3.03
CA ASP A 520 -31.70 -7.22 1.59
C ASP A 520 -31.97 -8.55 0.90
N VAL A 521 -31.41 -9.67 1.39
CA VAL A 521 -31.70 -11.01 0.85
C VAL A 521 -33.19 -11.33 1.00
N GLY A 522 -33.76 -11.05 2.18
CA GLY A 522 -35.19 -11.22 2.42
C GLY A 522 -36.03 -10.27 1.57
N ARG A 523 -35.58 -9.02 1.39
CA ARG A 523 -36.27 -8.03 0.55
C ARG A 523 -36.30 -8.48 -0.92
N ILE A 524 -35.16 -8.89 -1.47
CA ILE A 524 -35.03 -9.35 -2.86
C ILE A 524 -35.86 -10.63 -3.07
N ALA A 525 -35.79 -11.59 -2.15
CA ALA A 525 -36.59 -12.82 -2.25
C ALA A 525 -38.10 -12.55 -2.24
N ARG A 526 -38.58 -11.62 -1.39
CA ARG A 526 -39.99 -11.20 -1.37
C ARG A 526 -40.40 -10.50 -2.67
N ALA A 527 -39.56 -9.61 -3.20
CA ALA A 527 -39.81 -8.96 -4.49
C ALA A 527 -39.90 -9.98 -5.63
N PHE A 528 -38.95 -10.91 -5.71
CA PHE A 528 -38.93 -11.97 -6.71
C PHE A 528 -40.13 -12.91 -6.62
N THR A 529 -40.60 -13.20 -5.41
CA THR A 529 -41.81 -14.02 -5.18
C THR A 529 -43.08 -13.28 -5.61
N ALA A 530 -43.13 -11.96 -5.42
CA ALA A 530 -44.24 -11.14 -5.92
C ALA A 530 -44.28 -11.11 -7.46
N ASP A 531 -43.12 -11.00 -8.10
CA ASP A 531 -43.00 -10.92 -9.56
C ASP A 531 -43.32 -12.24 -10.27
N MET A 532 -42.98 -13.39 -9.68
CA MET A 532 -43.20 -14.70 -10.30
C MET A 532 -44.62 -15.26 -10.14
N GLY A 533 -45.50 -14.63 -9.35
CA GLY A 533 -46.80 -15.17 -9.00
C GLY A 533 -46.71 -16.47 -8.16
N SER A 534 -47.87 -17.05 -7.81
CA SER A 534 -47.96 -18.22 -6.92
C SER A 534 -47.39 -19.54 -7.50
N THR A 535 -46.81 -19.51 -8.70
CA THR A 535 -46.40 -20.71 -9.46
C THR A 535 -44.93 -21.10 -9.30
N SER A 536 -44.08 -20.29 -8.64
CA SER A 536 -42.68 -20.66 -8.39
C SER A 536 -42.52 -21.50 -7.11
N SER A 537 -42.42 -22.82 -7.28
CA SER A 537 -42.30 -23.83 -6.20
C SER A 537 -40.92 -23.90 -5.55
N CYS A 538 -40.05 -22.91 -5.73
CA CYS A 538 -38.69 -22.98 -5.19
C CYS A 538 -38.70 -22.77 -3.66
N ASN A 539 -38.69 -23.87 -2.91
CA ASN A 539 -38.64 -23.88 -1.44
C ASN A 539 -37.52 -22.97 -0.89
N SER A 540 -36.40 -22.83 -1.60
CA SER A 540 -35.29 -21.96 -1.18
C SER A 540 -35.66 -20.47 -1.15
N ILE A 541 -36.41 -19.99 -2.14
CA ILE A 541 -36.88 -18.61 -2.20
C ILE A 541 -37.90 -18.35 -1.09
N GLY A 542 -38.83 -19.29 -0.87
CA GLY A 542 -39.81 -19.20 0.21
C GLY A 542 -39.17 -19.14 1.61
N GLN A 543 -38.05 -19.85 1.84
CA GLN A 543 -37.29 -19.68 3.09
C GLN A 543 -36.51 -18.36 3.13
N ALA A 544 -35.97 -17.89 2.01
CA ALA A 544 -35.28 -16.60 1.94
C ALA A 544 -36.23 -15.43 2.25
N CYS A 545 -37.50 -15.51 1.86
CA CYS A 545 -38.53 -14.53 2.23
C CYS A 545 -38.72 -14.38 3.75
N LYS A 546 -38.37 -15.41 4.53
CA LYS A 546 -38.47 -15.41 6.00
C LYS A 546 -37.30 -14.75 6.70
N VAL A 547 -36.27 -14.31 5.95
CA VAL A 547 -35.17 -13.53 6.52
C VAL A 547 -35.72 -12.22 7.08
N SER A 548 -35.57 -12.04 8.40
CA SER A 548 -36.08 -10.88 9.11
C SER A 548 -35.25 -9.63 8.85
N LYS A 549 -35.86 -8.46 9.03
CA LYS A 549 -35.15 -7.16 8.94
C LYS A 549 -34.22 -6.94 10.12
N THR A 550 -34.62 -7.40 11.30
CA THR A 550 -33.90 -7.19 12.57
C THR A 550 -32.77 -8.20 12.80
N HIS A 551 -32.90 -9.42 12.27
CA HIS A 551 -31.93 -10.51 12.44
C HIS A 551 -31.48 -11.11 11.10
N GLY A 552 -31.42 -10.27 10.05
CA GLY A 552 -31.15 -10.71 8.68
C GLY A 552 -29.90 -11.57 8.54
N GLU A 553 -28.82 -11.22 9.26
CA GLU A 553 -27.56 -11.97 9.22
C GLU A 553 -27.71 -13.40 9.78
N ARG A 554 -28.32 -13.54 10.95
CA ARG A 554 -28.54 -14.85 11.59
C ARG A 554 -29.43 -15.72 10.72
N ASP A 555 -30.49 -15.14 10.17
CA ASP A 555 -31.47 -15.87 9.37
C ASP A 555 -30.88 -16.26 7.99
N CYS A 556 -30.07 -15.39 7.37
CA CYS A 556 -29.31 -15.73 6.17
C CYS A 556 -28.32 -16.87 6.42
N GLN A 557 -27.64 -16.88 7.57
CA GLN A 557 -26.70 -17.96 7.89
C GLN A 557 -27.40 -19.31 8.08
N ARG A 558 -28.58 -19.32 8.73
CA ARG A 558 -29.43 -20.52 8.79
C ARG A 558 -29.87 -20.98 7.41
N LEU A 559 -30.21 -20.03 6.52
CA LEU A 559 -30.54 -20.32 5.13
C LEU A 559 -29.36 -20.97 4.40
N PHE A 560 -28.16 -20.38 4.51
CA PHE A 560 -26.95 -20.88 3.85
C PHE A 560 -26.58 -22.27 4.35
N GLN A 561 -26.68 -22.54 5.65
CA GLN A 561 -26.44 -23.86 6.21
C GLN A 561 -27.49 -24.88 5.73
N ARG A 562 -28.78 -24.50 5.78
CA ARG A 562 -29.89 -25.38 5.36
C ARG A 562 -29.79 -25.80 3.90
N PHE A 563 -29.41 -24.89 3.02
CA PHE A 563 -29.25 -25.16 1.58
C PHE A 563 -27.83 -25.56 1.20
N LYS A 564 -26.94 -25.81 2.18
CA LYS A 564 -25.53 -26.15 1.97
C LYS A 564 -24.88 -25.18 0.98
N MET A 565 -25.04 -23.87 1.16
CA MET A 565 -24.45 -22.84 0.30
C MET A 565 -23.01 -22.50 0.71
N THR A 566 -22.57 -22.86 1.90
CA THR A 566 -21.18 -22.71 2.36
C THR A 566 -20.35 -23.95 2.03
N LEU A 567 -19.02 -23.82 1.97
CA LEU A 567 -18.15 -24.98 2.08
C LEU A 567 -18.38 -25.65 3.43
N GLY A 568 -18.43 -26.99 3.46
CA GLY A 568 -18.71 -27.78 4.66
C GLY A 568 -17.50 -27.93 5.58
N VAL A 569 -16.65 -26.91 5.65
CA VAL A 569 -15.42 -26.90 6.44
C VAL A 569 -15.76 -26.46 7.86
N PRO A 570 -15.42 -27.25 8.89
CA PRO A 570 -15.62 -26.84 10.28
C PRO A 570 -14.87 -25.55 10.63
N ILE A 571 -15.46 -24.74 11.51
CA ILE A 571 -14.80 -23.58 12.10
C ILE A 571 -14.39 -23.98 13.51
N SER A 572 -13.09 -24.02 13.75
CA SER A 572 -12.50 -24.32 15.06
C SER A 572 -12.43 -23.06 15.92
N GLU A 573 -12.30 -23.23 17.24
CA GLU A 573 -12.18 -22.12 18.20
C GLU A 573 -10.89 -22.31 19.02
N LEU A 574 -9.97 -21.34 18.91
CA LEU A 574 -8.79 -21.26 19.77
C LEU A 574 -9.19 -20.55 21.07
N GLN A 575 -8.91 -21.16 22.22
CA GLN A 575 -9.11 -20.55 23.53
C GLN A 575 -7.80 -19.93 23.99
N HIS A 576 -7.82 -18.65 24.34
CA HIS A 576 -6.69 -17.91 24.89
C HIS A 576 -7.17 -17.06 26.05
N ASP A 577 -6.43 -17.03 27.15
CA ASP A 577 -6.77 -16.16 28.28
C ASP A 577 -6.33 -14.73 27.95
N ASP A 578 -7.27 -13.78 27.97
CA ASP A 578 -6.99 -12.36 27.77
C ASP A 578 -6.06 -11.82 28.87
N VAL A 579 -5.44 -10.67 28.62
CA VAL A 579 -4.70 -9.90 29.63
C VAL A 579 -5.58 -9.58 30.84
N ASP A 580 -6.89 -9.39 30.61
CA ASP A 580 -7.90 -9.18 31.66
C ASP A 580 -8.35 -10.49 32.36
N GLY A 581 -7.74 -11.64 32.02
CA GLY A 581 -8.02 -12.96 32.61
C GLY A 581 -9.31 -13.62 32.15
N GLY A 582 -9.98 -13.06 31.13
CA GLY A 582 -11.18 -13.64 30.53
C GLY A 582 -10.83 -14.55 29.34
N PRO A 583 -11.48 -15.70 29.15
CA PRO A 583 -11.21 -16.55 27.99
C PRO A 583 -11.70 -15.89 26.69
N VAL A 584 -10.79 -15.55 25.79
CA VAL A 584 -11.05 -15.12 24.41
C VAL A 584 -11.17 -16.35 23.52
N LYS A 585 -12.25 -16.42 22.75
CA LYS A 585 -12.45 -17.45 21.73
C LYS A 585 -12.20 -16.87 20.35
N LEU A 586 -11.12 -17.30 19.71
CA LEU A 586 -10.77 -16.89 18.35
C LEU A 586 -11.22 -17.97 17.36
N PRO A 587 -12.28 -17.72 16.55
CA PRO A 587 -12.68 -18.66 15.51
C PRO A 587 -11.65 -18.66 14.37
N PHE A 588 -11.27 -19.85 13.90
CA PHE A 588 -10.32 -20.03 12.80
C PHE A 588 -10.68 -21.25 11.96
N ILE A 589 -10.03 -21.39 10.79
CA ILE A 589 -10.15 -22.57 9.93
C ILE A 589 -8.97 -23.49 10.25
N ASN A 590 -9.25 -24.69 10.77
CA ASN A 590 -8.23 -25.72 10.94
C ASN A 590 -7.70 -26.17 9.57
N ILE A 591 -6.37 -26.12 9.41
CA ILE A 591 -5.65 -26.35 8.17
C ILE A 591 -5.81 -27.79 7.71
N LYS A 592 -5.77 -28.75 8.65
CA LYS A 592 -5.94 -30.19 8.36
C LYS A 592 -7.36 -30.50 7.88
N ASP A 593 -8.38 -29.92 8.50
CA ASP A 593 -9.78 -30.07 8.10
C ASP A 593 -10.04 -29.43 6.73
N PHE A 594 -9.47 -28.25 6.48
CA PHE A 594 -9.58 -27.59 5.19
C PHE A 594 -8.88 -28.36 4.08
N PHE A 595 -7.66 -28.85 4.34
CA PHE A 595 -6.92 -29.71 3.44
C PHE A 595 -7.68 -31.01 3.15
N GLY A 596 -8.19 -31.69 4.18
CA GLY A 596 -8.99 -32.91 4.01
C GLY A 596 -10.28 -32.67 3.22
N PHE A 597 -10.94 -31.53 3.43
CA PHE A 597 -12.11 -31.14 2.65
C PHE A 597 -11.76 -30.93 1.16
N LEU A 598 -10.67 -30.22 0.87
CA LEU A 598 -10.21 -29.98 -0.51
C LEU A 598 -9.75 -31.28 -1.17
N LEU A 599 -9.02 -32.14 -0.46
CA LEU A 599 -8.58 -33.44 -0.96
C LEU A 599 -9.77 -34.32 -1.36
N LYS A 600 -10.82 -34.34 -0.54
CA LYS A 600 -12.02 -35.14 -0.78
C LYS A 600 -12.93 -34.57 -1.89
N THR A 601 -13.03 -33.25 -1.98
CA THR A 601 -14.09 -32.60 -2.78
C THR A 601 -13.54 -31.95 -4.05
N TYR A 602 -12.31 -31.44 -4.00
CA TYR A 602 -11.71 -30.62 -5.04
C TYR A 602 -10.20 -30.94 -5.24
N PRO A 603 -9.81 -32.20 -5.46
CA PRO A 603 -8.38 -32.57 -5.55
C PRO A 603 -7.64 -31.82 -6.66
N LYS A 604 -8.32 -31.52 -7.78
CA LYS A 604 -7.77 -30.69 -8.87
C LYS A 604 -7.27 -29.32 -8.42
N LEU A 605 -7.91 -28.71 -7.42
CA LEU A 605 -7.46 -27.41 -6.92
C LEU A 605 -6.17 -27.50 -6.12
N LEU A 606 -5.94 -28.63 -5.44
CA LEU A 606 -4.71 -28.87 -4.67
C LEU A 606 -3.53 -29.22 -5.58
N TYR A 607 -3.80 -29.99 -6.63
CA TYR A 607 -2.75 -30.57 -7.49
C TYR A 607 -2.75 -29.98 -8.90
N GLY A 608 -2.93 -28.66 -9.02
CA GLY A 608 -2.67 -27.96 -10.29
C GLY A 608 -3.52 -28.41 -11.49
N GLY A 609 -4.72 -28.93 -11.25
CA GLY A 609 -5.65 -29.42 -12.27
C GLY A 609 -5.77 -30.95 -12.35
N PHE A 610 -4.89 -31.69 -11.67
CA PHE A 610 -4.88 -33.16 -11.72
C PHE A 610 -5.81 -33.81 -10.69
N ASP A 611 -6.47 -34.88 -11.09
CA ASP A 611 -7.16 -35.80 -10.17
C ASP A 611 -6.14 -36.62 -9.37
N LEU A 612 -6.58 -37.21 -8.27
CA LEU A 612 -5.73 -38.13 -7.49
C LEU A 612 -5.41 -39.36 -8.33
N GLY A 613 -4.12 -39.67 -8.48
CA GLY A 613 -3.65 -40.76 -9.32
C GLY A 613 -2.19 -40.57 -9.77
N PRO A 614 -1.73 -41.36 -10.76
CA PRO A 614 -0.33 -41.39 -11.17
C PRO A 614 0.23 -40.03 -11.65
N GLU A 615 -0.58 -39.21 -12.30
CA GLU A 615 -0.15 -37.89 -12.79
C GLU A 615 0.15 -36.92 -11.64
N GLN A 616 -0.75 -36.87 -10.64
CA GLN A 616 -0.54 -36.10 -9.42
C GLN A 616 0.66 -36.63 -8.62
N GLU A 617 0.78 -37.95 -8.50
CA GLU A 617 1.89 -38.60 -7.81
C GLU A 617 3.23 -38.25 -8.45
N ASN A 618 3.30 -38.29 -9.79
CA ASN A 618 4.47 -37.90 -10.55
C ASN A 618 4.78 -36.41 -10.41
N LEU A 619 3.76 -35.54 -10.42
CA LEU A 619 3.94 -34.10 -10.20
C LEU A 619 4.59 -33.79 -8.85
N CYS A 620 4.09 -34.40 -7.77
CA CYS A 620 4.67 -34.24 -6.43
C CYS A 620 6.10 -34.80 -6.37
N LEU A 621 6.33 -35.97 -6.97
CA LEU A 621 7.67 -36.56 -6.99
C LEU A 621 8.68 -35.69 -7.73
N GLN A 622 8.34 -35.20 -8.92
CA GLN A 622 9.18 -34.30 -9.70
C GLN A 622 9.49 -33.01 -8.94
N PHE A 623 8.48 -32.44 -8.26
CA PHE A 623 8.71 -31.28 -7.39
C PHE A 623 9.75 -31.59 -6.31
N TRP A 624 9.59 -32.69 -5.57
CA TRP A 624 10.50 -33.01 -4.46
C TRP A 624 11.90 -33.39 -4.95
N GLN A 625 12.03 -34.01 -6.13
CA GLN A 625 13.32 -34.27 -6.76
C GLN A 625 14.05 -32.96 -7.10
N GLY A 626 13.37 -32.01 -7.74
CA GLY A 626 13.94 -30.69 -8.02
C GLY A 626 14.24 -29.89 -6.75
N TYR A 627 13.33 -29.90 -5.77
CA TYR A 627 13.50 -29.18 -4.51
C TYR A 627 14.65 -29.74 -3.66
N ARG A 628 14.97 -31.04 -3.79
CA ARG A 628 16.12 -31.65 -3.11
C ARG A 628 17.45 -31.03 -3.53
N LEU A 629 17.58 -30.59 -4.78
CA LEU A 629 18.77 -29.89 -5.26
C LEU A 629 18.92 -28.52 -4.59
N TYR A 630 17.81 -27.83 -4.36
CA TYR A 630 17.80 -26.53 -3.68
C TYR A 630 17.99 -26.63 -2.16
N HIS A 631 17.32 -27.59 -1.51
CA HIS A 631 17.34 -27.73 -0.06
C HIS A 631 17.47 -29.20 0.38
N PRO A 632 18.65 -29.82 0.23
CA PRO A 632 18.84 -31.25 0.48
C PRO A 632 18.66 -31.66 1.95
N GLU A 633 18.84 -30.71 2.87
CA GLU A 633 18.67 -30.88 4.32
C GLU A 633 17.20 -30.77 4.78
N HIS A 634 16.25 -30.70 3.85
CA HIS A 634 14.85 -30.63 4.22
C HIS A 634 14.39 -31.94 4.86
N GLU A 635 13.70 -31.87 5.99
CA GLU A 635 13.33 -33.03 6.82
C GLU A 635 12.50 -34.08 6.07
N ILE A 636 11.77 -33.66 5.03
CA ILE A 636 11.04 -34.57 4.14
C ILE A 636 11.92 -35.68 3.55
N PHE A 637 13.21 -35.42 3.32
CA PHE A 637 14.12 -36.37 2.67
C PHE A 637 14.67 -37.42 3.63
N SER A 638 14.73 -37.12 4.93
CA SER A 638 15.09 -38.07 5.99
C SER A 638 13.88 -38.84 6.52
N THR A 639 12.72 -38.19 6.57
CA THR A 639 11.53 -38.73 7.24
C THR A 639 10.68 -39.61 6.34
N PHE A 640 10.63 -39.33 5.03
CA PHE A 640 9.76 -40.04 4.10
C PHE A 640 10.53 -40.73 2.97
N THR A 641 10.05 -41.92 2.61
CA THR A 641 10.52 -42.64 1.44
C THR A 641 10.11 -41.93 0.14
N GLU A 642 10.75 -42.28 -0.97
CA GLU A 642 10.40 -41.70 -2.27
C GLU A 642 8.97 -41.99 -2.70
N ASP A 643 8.44 -43.17 -2.38
CA ASP A 643 7.04 -43.52 -2.68
C ASP A 643 6.06 -42.67 -1.87
N GLU A 644 6.34 -42.44 -0.59
CA GLU A 644 5.49 -41.59 0.25
C GLU A 644 5.47 -40.13 -0.23
N ARG A 645 6.61 -39.62 -0.72
CA ARG A 645 6.73 -38.23 -1.25
C ARG A 645 5.80 -37.94 -2.43
N LYS A 646 5.35 -38.95 -3.17
CA LYS A 646 4.34 -38.81 -4.23
C LYS A 646 3.01 -38.24 -3.73
N ARG A 647 2.74 -38.33 -2.42
CA ARG A 647 1.47 -37.89 -1.80
C ARG A 647 1.68 -36.77 -0.78
N ILE A 648 2.81 -36.06 -0.87
CA ILE A 648 3.12 -34.92 0.00
C ILE A 648 3.04 -33.63 -0.84
N LEU A 649 2.08 -32.77 -0.52
CA LEU A 649 1.91 -31.48 -1.18
C LEU A 649 2.94 -30.47 -0.63
N PRO A 650 3.74 -29.78 -1.46
CA PRO A 650 4.56 -28.66 -1.01
C PRO A 650 3.70 -27.42 -0.75
N ALA A 651 3.93 -26.74 0.38
CA ALA A 651 3.21 -25.53 0.74
C ALA A 651 4.14 -24.38 1.17
N ALA A 652 3.94 -23.20 0.58
CA ALA A 652 4.54 -21.96 1.08
C ALA A 652 3.53 -21.26 1.98
N ALA A 653 3.81 -21.22 3.29
CA ALA A 653 2.95 -20.56 4.26
C ALA A 653 3.14 -19.05 4.18
N LYS A 654 2.06 -18.27 4.12
CA LYS A 654 2.17 -16.82 4.33
C LYS A 654 1.77 -16.50 5.75
N ALA A 655 2.63 -15.76 6.43
CA ALA A 655 2.30 -15.18 7.72
C ALA A 655 2.19 -13.65 7.58
N ALA A 656 1.22 -13.06 8.28
CA ALA A 656 0.90 -11.64 8.22
C ALA A 656 0.66 -11.12 9.65
N ALA A 657 1.22 -9.96 9.97
CA ALA A 657 1.21 -9.40 11.32
C ALA A 657 -0.22 -9.11 11.80
N PRO A 658 -0.61 -9.63 12.97
CA PRO A 658 -1.79 -9.16 13.69
C PRO A 658 -1.55 -7.72 14.24
N PRO A 659 -2.61 -7.01 14.64
CA PRO A 659 -2.47 -5.71 15.29
C PRO A 659 -1.63 -5.80 16.59
N ARG A 660 -0.76 -4.82 16.81
CA ARG A 660 0.31 -4.74 17.82
C ARG A 660 -0.08 -4.77 19.31
N HIS A 661 -1.29 -5.19 19.68
CA HIS A 661 -1.84 -4.92 21.01
C HIS A 661 -1.98 -6.12 21.95
N GLU A 662 -1.89 -7.36 21.46
CA GLU A 662 -2.00 -8.58 22.29
C GLU A 662 -0.91 -9.58 21.90
N THR A 663 0.28 -9.50 22.51
CA THR A 663 1.43 -10.35 22.15
C THR A 663 1.14 -11.83 22.35
N GLY A 664 0.47 -12.22 23.44
CA GLY A 664 0.19 -13.63 23.76
C GLY A 664 -0.77 -14.33 22.80
N LEU A 665 -1.75 -13.61 22.25
CA LEU A 665 -2.74 -14.21 21.34
C LEU A 665 -2.10 -14.61 20.00
N ILE A 666 -1.13 -13.82 19.55
CA ILE A 666 -0.38 -14.08 18.32
C ILE A 666 0.44 -15.36 18.48
N ASP A 667 1.17 -15.47 19.59
CA ASP A 667 2.00 -16.64 19.89
C ASP A 667 1.14 -17.89 19.98
N ALA A 668 0.02 -17.86 20.72
CA ALA A 668 -0.93 -18.97 20.80
C ALA A 668 -1.49 -19.38 19.42
N TYR A 669 -1.75 -18.42 18.53
CA TYR A 669 -2.19 -18.71 17.17
C TYR A 669 -1.06 -19.31 16.31
N LEU A 670 0.17 -18.79 16.42
CA LEU A 670 1.32 -19.33 15.70
C LEU A 670 1.68 -20.74 16.19
N GLU A 671 1.55 -21.02 17.49
CA GLU A 671 1.72 -22.34 18.08
C GLU A 671 0.70 -23.32 17.50
N GLU A 672 -0.57 -22.91 17.43
CA GLU A 672 -1.63 -23.72 16.84
C GLU A 672 -1.35 -24.01 15.35
N VAL A 673 -0.91 -23.00 14.59
CA VAL A 673 -0.53 -23.18 13.18
C VAL A 673 0.68 -24.12 13.04
N ALA A 674 1.71 -23.96 13.87
CA ALA A 674 2.89 -24.80 13.85
C ALA A 674 2.54 -26.26 14.18
N ARG A 675 1.69 -26.46 15.20
CA ARG A 675 1.15 -27.76 15.61
C ARG A 675 0.36 -28.41 14.48
N GLU A 676 -0.56 -27.69 13.85
CA GLU A 676 -1.36 -28.23 12.74
C GLU A 676 -0.54 -28.60 11.52
N MET A 677 0.47 -27.79 11.17
CA MET A 677 1.38 -28.10 10.07
C MET A 677 2.27 -29.31 10.38
N THR A 678 2.71 -29.45 11.64
CA THR A 678 3.47 -30.61 12.12
C THR A 678 2.62 -31.88 12.07
N ASP A 679 1.37 -31.81 12.53
CA ASP A 679 0.41 -32.93 12.45
C ASP A 679 0.13 -33.31 10.99
N LEU A 680 -0.01 -32.32 10.10
CA LEU A 680 -0.26 -32.56 8.67
C LEU A 680 0.97 -33.14 7.96
N PHE A 681 2.17 -32.83 8.43
CA PHE A 681 3.43 -33.41 7.95
C PHE A 681 3.56 -34.87 8.39
N HIS A 682 3.49 -35.18 9.69
CA HIS A 682 3.72 -36.56 10.17
C HIS A 682 2.51 -37.47 9.95
N ALA A 683 1.33 -37.06 10.44
CA ALA A 683 0.13 -37.90 10.45
C ALA A 683 -0.64 -37.85 9.12
N GLY A 684 -0.67 -36.68 8.46
CA GLY A 684 -1.41 -36.48 7.21
C GLY A 684 -2.93 -36.64 7.35
N VAL A 685 -3.61 -36.79 6.21
CA VAL A 685 -5.04 -37.05 6.08
C VAL A 685 -5.27 -38.32 5.25
N PRO A 686 -5.96 -39.35 5.79
CA PRO A 686 -6.26 -40.57 5.05
C PRO A 686 -7.35 -40.33 4.00
N HIS A 687 -7.13 -40.77 2.77
CA HIS A 687 -8.09 -40.72 1.68
C HIS A 687 -7.82 -41.84 0.65
N GLY A 688 -8.84 -42.60 0.25
CA GLY A 688 -8.71 -43.63 -0.79
C GLY A 688 -7.68 -44.72 -0.47
N GLY A 689 -7.52 -45.10 0.80
CA GLY A 689 -6.53 -46.11 1.23
C GLY A 689 -5.09 -45.61 1.31
N SER A 690 -4.84 -44.34 0.99
CA SER A 690 -3.52 -43.70 1.10
C SER A 690 -3.55 -42.55 2.13
N THR A 691 -2.38 -42.17 2.63
CA THR A 691 -2.23 -40.99 3.50
C THR A 691 -1.59 -39.86 2.71
N TYR A 692 -2.29 -38.73 2.62
CA TYR A 692 -1.81 -37.52 1.97
C TYR A 692 -1.32 -36.53 3.02
N ARG A 693 -0.17 -35.91 2.76
CA ARG A 693 0.51 -35.00 3.71
C ARG A 693 0.77 -33.65 3.07
N CYS A 694 1.18 -32.70 3.89
CA CYS A 694 1.66 -31.40 3.45
C CYS A 694 3.03 -31.13 4.09
N ALA A 695 3.96 -30.57 3.33
CA ALA A 695 5.25 -30.15 3.84
C ALA A 695 5.50 -28.69 3.52
N VAL A 696 5.88 -27.92 4.54
CA VAL A 696 6.14 -26.49 4.40
C VAL A 696 7.51 -26.29 3.75
N ILE A 697 7.57 -25.62 2.60
CA ILE A 697 8.84 -25.31 1.89
C ILE A 697 9.41 -23.94 2.26
N GLY A 698 8.64 -23.16 3.04
CA GLY A 698 9.04 -21.85 3.54
C GLY A 698 7.85 -21.03 4.03
N VAL A 699 8.13 -20.10 4.94
CA VAL A 699 7.23 -19.06 5.43
C VAL A 699 7.58 -17.75 4.74
N LYS A 700 6.63 -17.14 4.05
CA LYS A 700 6.76 -15.84 3.37
C LYS A 700 5.97 -14.75 4.10
N GLY A 701 6.46 -13.51 4.05
CA GLY A 701 5.87 -12.36 4.74
C GLY A 701 6.59 -11.06 4.41
N ASP A 702 6.06 -9.94 4.92
CA ASP A 702 6.81 -8.67 4.91
C ASP A 702 7.95 -8.73 5.94
N LEU A 703 8.96 -7.88 5.77
CA LEU A 703 10.11 -7.87 6.67
C LEU A 703 9.69 -7.55 8.11
N GLU A 704 8.85 -6.53 8.28
CA GLU A 704 8.39 -6.07 9.58
C GLU A 704 7.77 -7.24 10.36
N PHE A 705 7.09 -8.15 9.66
CA PHE A 705 6.56 -9.36 10.26
C PHE A 705 7.66 -10.33 10.72
N PHE A 706 8.71 -10.55 9.92
CA PHE A 706 9.81 -11.42 10.34
C PHE A 706 10.65 -10.83 11.47
N LEU A 707 10.82 -9.51 11.51
CA LEU A 707 11.47 -8.86 12.65
C LEU A 707 10.68 -9.09 13.94
N GLU A 708 9.34 -9.00 13.87
CA GLU A 708 8.46 -9.20 15.03
C GLU A 708 8.34 -10.68 15.44
N THR A 709 8.21 -11.62 14.48
CA THR A 709 7.90 -13.03 14.78
C THR A 709 9.09 -13.98 14.78
N ALA A 710 10.22 -13.57 14.22
CA ALA A 710 11.45 -14.36 14.21
C ALA A 710 12.57 -13.72 15.05
N TYR A 711 12.24 -12.69 15.85
CA TYR A 711 13.15 -12.02 16.80
C TYR A 711 14.52 -11.65 16.19
N LEU A 712 14.52 -11.16 14.94
CA LEU A 712 15.74 -10.92 14.18
C LEU A 712 16.48 -9.67 14.68
N ASN A 713 17.55 -9.85 15.46
CA ASN A 713 18.29 -8.77 16.11
C ASN A 713 19.51 -8.26 15.31
N ARG A 714 19.87 -8.88 14.17
CA ARG A 714 21.08 -8.56 13.40
C ARG A 714 20.77 -8.47 11.90
N ILE A 715 20.98 -7.29 11.31
CA ILE A 715 20.86 -7.07 9.86
C ILE A 715 22.26 -6.77 9.29
N PRO A 716 22.79 -7.59 8.37
CA PRO A 716 24.07 -7.28 7.71
C PRO A 716 24.02 -5.94 6.98
N ALA A 717 25.17 -5.25 6.92
CA ALA A 717 25.31 -4.02 6.14
C ALA A 717 25.04 -4.28 4.64
N ILE A 718 24.53 -3.26 3.94
CA ILE A 718 24.22 -3.35 2.50
C ILE A 718 25.54 -3.46 1.71
N ASP A 719 25.87 -4.67 1.25
CA ASP A 719 26.89 -4.91 0.22
C ASP A 719 26.24 -5.00 -1.16
N THR A 720 26.73 -4.17 -2.08
CA THR A 720 26.18 -3.99 -3.44
C THR A 720 27.03 -4.62 -4.54
N ARG A 721 28.08 -5.38 -4.19
CA ARG A 721 28.86 -6.19 -5.15
C ARG A 721 28.08 -7.42 -5.57
N ASP A 722 28.31 -7.95 -6.77
CA ASP A 722 27.60 -9.16 -7.25
C ASP A 722 27.91 -10.41 -6.43
N THR A 723 29.12 -10.48 -5.86
CA THR A 723 29.53 -11.49 -4.89
C THR A 723 29.67 -10.83 -3.53
N PRO A 724 28.56 -10.66 -2.78
CA PRO A 724 28.59 -9.91 -1.55
C PRO A 724 29.34 -10.68 -0.45
N GLY A 725 30.07 -9.96 0.40
CA GLY A 725 30.79 -10.54 1.53
C GLY A 725 29.87 -11.25 2.53
N TRP A 726 28.63 -10.75 2.68
CA TRP A 726 27.61 -11.36 3.55
C TRP A 726 27.12 -12.73 3.03
N ARG A 727 27.39 -13.13 1.77
CA ARG A 727 27.05 -14.48 1.28
C ARG A 727 27.69 -15.57 2.15
N SER A 728 28.92 -15.34 2.60
CA SER A 728 29.66 -16.28 3.46
C SER A 728 29.12 -16.38 4.90
N THR A 729 28.33 -15.39 5.34
CA THR A 729 27.74 -15.36 6.69
C THR A 729 26.34 -15.97 6.73
N LEU A 730 25.82 -16.45 5.59
CA LEU A 730 24.49 -17.05 5.54
C LEU A 730 24.48 -18.35 6.35
N HIS A 731 23.59 -18.42 7.33
CA HIS A 731 23.41 -19.60 8.20
C HIS A 731 24.65 -19.99 9.01
N SER A 732 25.62 -19.09 9.18
CA SER A 732 26.76 -19.34 10.07
C SER A 732 26.34 -19.38 11.53
N ASP A 733 25.34 -18.56 11.89
CA ASP A 733 24.73 -18.48 13.22
C ASP A 733 23.20 -18.38 13.11
N GLU A 734 22.51 -18.70 14.20
CA GLU A 734 21.08 -18.44 14.35
C GLU A 734 20.84 -16.94 14.65
N PRO A 735 19.89 -16.26 13.99
CA PRO A 735 19.71 -14.82 14.12
C PRO A 735 18.84 -14.40 15.32
N TRP A 736 18.44 -15.36 16.16
CA TRP A 736 17.56 -15.19 17.32
C TRP A 736 18.19 -15.79 18.58
N ASP A 737 17.87 -15.20 19.73
CA ASP A 737 18.28 -15.72 21.04
C ASP A 737 17.35 -16.85 21.50
N GLU A 738 16.06 -16.77 21.14
CA GLU A 738 15.03 -17.77 21.42
C GLU A 738 14.47 -18.32 20.10
N LEU A 739 14.25 -19.65 20.05
CA LEU A 739 13.77 -20.31 18.84
C LEU A 739 12.34 -19.84 18.51
N PRO A 740 12.09 -19.22 17.34
CA PRO A 740 10.76 -18.78 16.96
C PRO A 740 9.76 -19.94 16.90
N ILE A 741 8.51 -19.69 17.25
CA ILE A 741 7.44 -20.70 17.30
C ILE A 741 7.27 -21.45 15.96
N LEU A 742 7.36 -20.74 14.84
CA LEU A 742 7.22 -21.36 13.52
C LEU A 742 8.35 -22.33 13.16
N ASN A 743 9.51 -22.27 13.82
CA ASN A 743 10.57 -23.26 13.65
C ASN A 743 10.27 -24.61 14.29
N GLN A 744 9.14 -24.75 15.00
CA GLN A 744 8.62 -26.05 15.41
C GLN A 744 8.07 -26.86 14.23
N ILE A 745 7.78 -26.20 13.09
CA ILE A 745 7.33 -26.88 11.86
C ILE A 745 8.51 -27.70 11.29
N PRO A 746 8.31 -28.99 10.96
CA PRO A 746 9.30 -29.83 10.29
C PRO A 746 9.81 -29.18 9.00
N PHE A 747 11.08 -28.80 8.99
CA PHE A 747 11.71 -28.09 7.87
C PHE A 747 13.17 -28.47 7.69
N ALA A 748 14.07 -28.02 8.59
CA ALA A 748 15.50 -28.29 8.51
C ALA A 748 16.14 -28.18 9.90
N SER A 749 17.01 -29.12 10.27
CA SER A 749 17.66 -29.11 11.59
C SER A 749 18.88 -28.19 11.67
N THR A 750 19.62 -28.07 10.56
CA THR A 750 20.91 -27.35 10.45
C THR A 750 20.79 -25.95 9.86
N LYS A 751 19.73 -25.68 9.07
CA LYS A 751 19.47 -24.39 8.41
C LYS A 751 18.09 -23.85 8.75
N ARG A 752 17.78 -23.79 10.04
CA ARG A 752 16.48 -23.31 10.55
C ARG A 752 16.08 -21.92 10.03
N PRO A 753 16.98 -20.92 9.87
CA PRO A 753 16.60 -19.61 9.34
C PRO A 753 16.15 -19.64 7.88
N ALA A 754 16.51 -20.69 7.12
CA ALA A 754 16.05 -20.85 5.75
C ALA A 754 14.54 -21.09 5.66
N LEU A 755 13.85 -21.39 6.77
CA LEU A 755 12.38 -21.42 6.82
C LEU A 755 11.79 -20.06 6.41
N TYR A 756 12.43 -18.95 6.77
CA TYR A 756 11.94 -17.60 6.51
C TYR A 756 12.39 -17.11 5.12
N ARG A 757 11.42 -16.94 4.23
CA ARG A 757 11.65 -16.67 2.81
C ARG A 757 11.32 -15.23 2.46
N LYS A 758 12.18 -14.65 1.62
CA LYS A 758 12.08 -13.25 1.21
C LYS A 758 11.01 -13.13 0.13
N ASP A 759 9.99 -12.33 0.40
CA ASP A 759 8.93 -12.09 -0.58
C ASP A 759 9.33 -11.00 -1.59
N VAL A 760 9.47 -11.38 -2.86
CA VAL A 760 9.79 -10.48 -3.98
C VAL A 760 8.71 -9.41 -4.20
N PHE A 761 7.45 -9.66 -3.83
CA PHE A 761 6.42 -8.63 -3.94
C PHE A 761 6.66 -7.47 -2.97
N HIS A 762 6.77 -7.73 -1.67
CA HIS A 762 7.05 -6.68 -0.68
C HIS A 762 8.44 -6.06 -0.84
N THR A 763 9.40 -6.85 -1.32
CA THR A 763 10.78 -6.42 -1.53
C THR A 763 10.93 -5.54 -2.77
N CYS A 764 10.36 -5.96 -3.90
CA CYS A 764 10.52 -5.26 -5.19
C CYS A 764 9.30 -4.41 -5.54
N LYS A 765 8.18 -5.02 -5.93
CA LYS A 765 7.01 -4.33 -6.52
C LYS A 765 6.36 -3.34 -5.57
N PHE A 766 6.20 -3.72 -4.30
CA PHE A 766 5.71 -2.87 -3.23
C PHE A 766 6.83 -2.24 -2.40
N GLY A 767 8.09 -2.60 -2.69
CA GLY A 767 9.29 -2.05 -2.06
C GLY A 767 10.01 -1.05 -2.96
N PHE A 768 11.29 -1.27 -3.25
CA PHE A 768 12.17 -0.24 -3.82
C PHE A 768 11.85 0.14 -5.28
N LEU A 769 11.03 -0.63 -6.00
CA LEU A 769 10.58 -0.23 -7.35
C LEU A 769 9.65 1.00 -7.30
N LYS A 770 8.96 1.23 -6.18
CA LYS A 770 8.21 2.47 -5.97
C LYS A 770 9.14 3.68 -5.83
N ASP A 771 10.30 3.48 -5.22
CA ASP A 771 11.34 4.50 -5.08
C ASP A 771 11.99 4.76 -6.43
N LEU A 772 12.30 3.70 -7.20
CA LEU A 772 12.84 3.81 -8.57
C LEU A 772 11.89 4.63 -9.46
N ASN A 773 10.61 4.26 -9.49
CA ASN A 773 9.60 4.96 -10.29
C ASN A 773 9.48 6.44 -9.91
N ALA A 774 9.35 6.73 -8.62
CA ALA A 774 9.20 8.11 -8.16
C ALA A 774 10.49 8.92 -8.39
N GLY A 775 11.66 8.35 -8.12
CA GLY A 775 12.97 8.96 -8.33
C GLY A 775 13.20 9.35 -9.79
N ILE A 776 12.93 8.43 -10.73
CA ILE A 776 13.04 8.71 -12.18
C ILE A 776 12.11 9.85 -12.59
N ILE A 777 10.83 9.80 -12.22
CA ILE A 777 9.86 10.85 -12.60
C ILE A 777 10.27 12.20 -12.02
N MET A 778 10.69 12.24 -10.74
CA MET A 778 11.13 13.48 -10.10
C MET A 778 12.38 14.07 -10.78
N LEU A 779 13.33 13.23 -11.18
CA LEU A 779 14.55 13.65 -11.86
C LEU A 779 14.25 14.16 -13.27
N LEU A 780 13.36 13.50 -14.02
CA LEU A 780 12.87 13.98 -15.32
C LEU A 780 12.11 15.32 -15.20
N CYS A 781 11.32 15.51 -14.14
CA CYS A 781 10.70 16.80 -13.84
C CYS A 781 11.75 17.88 -13.56
N GLU A 782 12.78 17.57 -12.77
CA GLU A 782 13.82 18.55 -12.43
C GLU A 782 14.63 18.99 -13.67
N TRP A 783 15.03 18.03 -14.50
CA TRP A 783 15.71 18.24 -15.78
C TRP A 783 14.82 18.77 -16.90
N LYS A 784 13.60 19.20 -16.57
CA LYS A 784 12.69 19.88 -17.49
C LYS A 784 12.28 19.00 -18.68
N TYR A 785 12.47 17.68 -18.66
CA TYR A 785 12.11 16.78 -19.79
C TYR A 785 10.61 16.73 -20.08
N LEU A 786 9.81 17.23 -19.13
CA LEU A 786 8.36 17.29 -19.15
C LEU A 786 7.83 18.72 -19.25
N ASP A 787 8.69 19.70 -19.57
CA ASP A 787 8.28 21.09 -19.81
C ASP A 787 7.84 21.29 -21.25
N THR A 788 6.72 21.99 -21.42
CA THR A 788 6.20 22.48 -22.69
C THR A 788 6.32 24.01 -22.69
N PRO A 789 6.66 24.66 -23.82
CA PRO A 789 6.65 26.12 -23.91
C PRO A 789 5.30 26.70 -23.48
N GLY A 790 5.32 27.77 -22.66
CA GLY A 790 4.12 28.43 -22.16
C GLY A 790 3.51 27.83 -20.88
N ASP A 791 3.86 26.59 -20.51
CA ASP A 791 3.31 25.96 -19.31
C ASP A 791 4.04 26.37 -18.01
N PRO A 792 3.37 26.37 -16.84
CA PRO A 792 4.02 26.63 -15.55
C PRO A 792 5.15 25.64 -15.24
N TRP A 793 6.24 26.15 -14.66
CA TRP A 793 7.45 25.37 -14.34
C TRP A 793 7.48 24.77 -12.93
N SER A 794 6.42 24.97 -12.15
CA SER A 794 6.36 24.39 -10.81
C SER A 794 6.42 22.86 -10.85
N MET A 795 7.03 22.26 -9.83
CA MET A 795 7.11 20.79 -9.72
C MET A 795 5.72 20.12 -9.79
N ASN A 796 4.69 20.75 -9.20
CA ASN A 796 3.32 20.22 -9.27
C ASN A 796 2.75 20.25 -10.69
N ALA A 797 3.03 21.31 -11.46
CA ALA A 797 2.61 21.39 -12.86
C ALA A 797 3.32 20.33 -13.71
N ARG A 798 4.63 20.14 -13.50
CA ARG A 798 5.41 19.07 -14.15
C ARG A 798 4.89 17.68 -13.84
N LEU A 799 4.57 17.38 -12.58
CA LEU A 799 3.97 16.11 -12.18
C LEU A 799 2.58 15.91 -12.80
N SER A 800 1.78 16.98 -12.89
CA SER A 800 0.50 16.92 -13.58
C SER A 800 0.66 16.57 -15.06
N ARG A 801 1.63 17.17 -15.75
CA ARG A 801 1.97 16.84 -17.15
C ARG A 801 2.48 15.41 -17.30
N ALA A 802 3.38 14.98 -16.40
CA ALA A 802 3.87 13.61 -16.33
C ALA A 802 2.71 12.61 -16.26
N PHE A 803 1.70 12.90 -15.43
CA PHE A 803 0.53 12.06 -15.29
C PHE A 803 -0.41 12.12 -16.50
N GLY A 804 -0.55 13.28 -17.14
CA GLY A 804 -1.26 13.41 -18.42
C GLY A 804 -0.65 12.53 -19.50
N LEU A 805 0.68 12.54 -19.62
CA LEU A 805 1.42 11.68 -20.54
C LEU A 805 1.26 10.19 -20.20
N PHE A 806 1.30 9.85 -18.91
CA PHE A 806 1.03 8.49 -18.43
C PHE A 806 -0.38 8.02 -18.80
N LYS A 807 -1.41 8.85 -18.61
CA LYS A 807 -2.78 8.50 -19.03
C LYS A 807 -2.92 8.29 -20.53
N LEU A 808 -2.29 9.16 -21.32
CA LEU A 808 -2.29 9.01 -22.77
C LEU A 808 -1.64 7.67 -23.15
N TRP A 809 -0.49 7.36 -22.56
CA TRP A 809 0.20 6.09 -22.76
C TRP A 809 -0.67 4.89 -22.35
N LEU A 810 -1.35 4.94 -21.19
CA LEU A 810 -2.28 3.89 -20.75
C LEU A 810 -3.38 3.62 -21.77
N SER A 811 -3.98 4.68 -22.31
CA SER A 811 -5.01 4.58 -23.36
C SER A 811 -4.47 3.88 -24.61
N THR A 812 -3.28 4.28 -25.07
CA THR A 812 -2.66 3.71 -26.28
C THR A 812 -2.17 2.27 -26.09
N SER A 813 -1.68 1.93 -24.89
CA SER A 813 -1.17 0.59 -24.56
C SER A 813 -2.26 -0.38 -24.10
N LYS A 814 -3.52 0.09 -23.98
CA LYS A 814 -4.66 -0.66 -23.43
C LYS A 814 -4.38 -1.22 -22.02
N LYS A 815 -3.60 -0.48 -21.23
CA LYS A 815 -3.27 -0.80 -19.84
C LYS A 815 -4.16 0.00 -18.88
N SER A 816 -4.30 -0.49 -17.66
CA SER A 816 -5.03 0.22 -16.60
C SER A 816 -4.17 0.35 -15.35
N SER A 817 -4.36 1.45 -14.60
CA SER A 817 -3.69 1.71 -13.34
C SER A 817 -4.69 2.27 -12.32
N GLY A 818 -4.48 1.93 -11.04
CA GLY A 818 -5.22 2.50 -9.91
C GLY A 818 -4.76 3.91 -9.52
N LEU A 819 -3.68 4.42 -10.11
CA LEU A 819 -3.15 5.74 -9.82
C LEU A 819 -4.07 6.84 -10.35
N ARG A 820 -4.40 7.80 -9.49
CA ARG A 820 -5.31 8.91 -9.83
C ARG A 820 -4.61 10.21 -10.22
N LYS A 821 -3.36 10.39 -9.82
CA LYS A 821 -2.50 11.55 -10.17
C LYS A 821 -1.04 11.30 -9.79
N PHE A 822 -0.13 12.03 -10.42
CA PHE A 822 1.20 12.28 -9.87
C PHE A 822 1.22 13.65 -9.19
N SER A 823 1.76 13.69 -7.98
CA SER A 823 1.82 14.86 -7.09
C SER A 823 2.89 14.63 -6.04
N LYS A 824 3.38 15.70 -5.41
CA LYS A 824 4.29 15.60 -4.26
C LYS A 824 3.75 14.67 -3.17
N LEU A 825 2.44 14.75 -2.89
CA LEU A 825 1.78 13.89 -1.90
C LEU A 825 1.74 12.41 -2.33
N SER A 826 1.40 12.13 -3.59
CA SER A 826 1.38 10.74 -4.08
C SER A 826 2.78 10.13 -4.18
N PHE A 827 3.83 10.94 -4.23
CA PHE A 827 5.22 10.49 -4.15
C PHE A 827 5.82 10.66 -2.75
N HIS A 828 5.01 10.95 -1.73
CA HIS A 828 5.43 11.13 -0.33
C HIS A 828 6.61 12.10 -0.14
N ARG A 829 6.74 13.08 -1.05
CA ARG A 829 7.80 14.08 -1.05
C ARG A 829 7.21 15.47 -0.82
N ASP A 830 6.74 15.69 0.40
CA ASP A 830 6.28 16.99 0.88
C ASP A 830 7.42 18.02 0.94
N LYS A 831 8.62 17.58 1.38
CA LYS A 831 9.85 18.37 1.48
C LYS A 831 10.90 17.87 0.50
N ALA A 832 11.78 18.75 0.05
CA ALA A 832 12.87 18.40 -0.86
C ALA A 832 13.87 17.39 -0.25
N THR A 833 14.00 17.40 1.08
CA THR A 833 14.91 16.57 1.88
C THR A 833 14.46 15.13 2.07
N LYS A 834 13.19 14.81 1.79
CA LYS A 834 12.66 13.44 1.87
C LYS A 834 12.86 12.69 0.56
N TYR A 835 13.15 11.39 0.67
CA TYR A 835 13.18 10.48 -0.47
C TYR A 835 11.77 10.29 -1.04
N PRO A 836 11.58 10.44 -2.36
CA PRO A 836 10.30 10.19 -3.00
C PRO A 836 10.04 8.69 -3.11
N PHE A 837 8.80 8.28 -2.86
CA PHE A 837 8.33 6.93 -3.18
C PHE A 837 6.86 6.94 -3.60
N MET A 838 6.55 6.15 -4.62
CA MET A 838 5.22 6.16 -5.23
C MET A 838 4.16 5.46 -4.37
N SER A 839 3.06 6.15 -4.07
CA SER A 839 1.82 5.56 -3.55
C SER A 839 1.18 4.67 -4.61
N GLY A 840 0.52 3.58 -4.21
CA GLY A 840 -0.19 2.71 -5.16
C GLY A 840 -0.03 1.24 -4.80
N LYS A 841 -0.67 0.38 -5.60
CA LYS A 841 -0.53 -1.07 -5.49
C LYS A 841 0.76 -1.54 -6.16
N GLY A 842 1.23 -2.76 -5.86
CA GLY A 842 2.42 -3.30 -6.52
C GLY A 842 2.26 -3.43 -8.04
N SER A 843 1.03 -3.67 -8.53
CA SER A 843 0.73 -3.67 -9.98
C SER A 843 0.94 -2.30 -10.63
N ASP A 844 0.66 -1.21 -9.90
CA ASP A 844 0.89 0.15 -10.42
C ASP A 844 2.39 0.41 -10.64
N SER A 845 3.26 -0.17 -9.80
CA SER A 845 4.71 -0.08 -9.98
C SER A 845 5.16 -0.68 -11.30
N VAL A 846 4.62 -1.84 -11.70
CA VAL A 846 4.98 -2.50 -12.96
C VAL A 846 4.48 -1.70 -14.16
N VAL A 847 3.24 -1.20 -14.12
CA VAL A 847 2.67 -0.40 -15.21
C VAL A 847 3.42 0.93 -15.38
N VAL A 848 3.89 1.54 -14.29
CA VAL A 848 4.72 2.75 -14.36
C VAL A 848 6.12 2.44 -14.90
N LEU A 849 6.70 1.26 -14.60
CA LEU A 849 7.96 0.84 -15.22
C LEU A 849 7.82 0.69 -16.74
N GLU A 850 6.76 0.04 -17.23
CA GLU A 850 6.48 -0.07 -18.68
C GLU A 850 6.36 1.32 -19.35
N PHE A 851 5.69 2.26 -18.69
CA PHE A 851 5.61 3.66 -19.14
C PHE A 851 6.98 4.35 -19.16
N LEU A 852 7.78 4.16 -18.09
CA LEU A 852 9.11 4.76 -17.99
C LEU A 852 10.07 4.19 -19.03
N GLU A 853 9.99 2.90 -19.36
CA GLU A 853 10.78 2.31 -20.42
C GLU A 853 10.53 3.03 -21.76
N TRP A 854 9.25 3.18 -22.12
CA TRP A 854 8.85 3.92 -23.32
C TRP A 854 9.35 5.38 -23.28
N LEU A 855 9.13 6.07 -22.16
CA LEU A 855 9.48 7.48 -22.02
C LEU A 855 11.01 7.69 -22.10
N LEU A 856 11.79 6.88 -21.41
CA LEU A 856 13.25 6.98 -21.36
C LEU A 856 13.88 6.70 -22.73
N ARG A 857 13.37 5.72 -23.48
CA ARG A 857 13.81 5.49 -24.88
C ARG A 857 13.60 6.72 -25.76
N LEU A 858 12.48 7.44 -25.59
CA LEU A 858 12.25 8.70 -26.31
C LEU A 858 13.21 9.80 -25.87
N LYS A 859 13.47 9.93 -24.55
CA LYS A 859 14.35 10.98 -24.03
C LYS A 859 15.83 10.74 -24.34
N LEU A 860 16.25 9.49 -24.48
CA LEU A 860 17.61 9.12 -24.90
C LEU A 860 17.90 9.45 -26.37
N ARG A 861 16.89 9.47 -27.24
CA ARG A 861 17.07 9.89 -28.64
C ARG A 861 17.33 11.38 -28.79
N SER A 862 16.92 12.18 -27.81
CA SER A 862 17.06 13.64 -27.81
C SER A 862 17.32 14.15 -26.39
N PRO A 863 18.50 13.86 -25.80
CA PRO A 863 18.84 14.34 -24.47
C PRO A 863 18.93 15.88 -24.48
N LYS A 864 18.42 16.53 -23.43
CA LYS A 864 18.49 18.01 -23.32
C LYS A 864 19.90 18.52 -23.08
N GLU A 865 20.69 17.75 -22.35
CA GLU A 865 22.08 18.06 -22.03
C GLU A 865 22.92 16.80 -22.26
N PRO A 866 24.15 16.93 -22.80
CA PRO A 866 25.02 15.77 -23.05
C PRO A 866 25.25 14.92 -21.80
N GLY A 867 25.41 15.57 -20.63
CA GLY A 867 25.62 14.91 -19.34
C GLY A 867 24.43 14.07 -18.85
N HIS A 868 23.22 14.29 -19.36
CA HIS A 868 22.06 13.47 -18.99
C HIS A 868 22.09 12.06 -19.61
N THR A 869 22.85 11.86 -20.68
CA THR A 869 22.84 10.60 -21.45
C THR A 869 23.17 9.40 -20.57
N LEU A 870 24.24 9.48 -19.77
CA LEU A 870 24.67 8.40 -18.90
C LEU A 870 23.59 8.01 -17.89
N LEU A 871 23.00 9.00 -17.21
CA LEU A 871 21.97 8.74 -16.21
C LEU A 871 20.66 8.25 -16.84
N LEU A 872 20.26 8.78 -17.99
CA LEU A 872 19.09 8.28 -18.71
C LEU A 872 19.27 6.81 -19.16
N SER A 873 20.48 6.44 -19.59
CA SER A 873 20.81 5.04 -19.93
C SER A 873 20.74 4.16 -18.70
N ALA A 874 21.33 4.58 -17.58
CA ALA A 874 21.25 3.83 -16.32
C ALA A 874 19.80 3.68 -15.81
N MET A 875 18.96 4.71 -15.95
CA MET A 875 17.53 4.60 -15.66
C MET A 875 16.84 3.58 -16.55
N LEU A 876 17.12 3.59 -17.86
CA LEU A 876 16.52 2.67 -18.82
C LEU A 876 16.95 1.22 -18.51
N GLU A 877 18.23 0.99 -18.25
CA GLU A 877 18.75 -0.33 -17.90
C GLU A 877 18.15 -0.86 -16.59
N ALA A 878 18.02 -0.01 -15.56
CA ALA A 878 17.37 -0.41 -14.31
C ALA A 878 15.90 -0.80 -14.54
N VAL A 879 15.16 0.00 -15.32
CA VAL A 879 13.76 -0.27 -15.66
C VAL A 879 13.62 -1.57 -16.47
N GLN A 880 14.47 -1.77 -17.48
CA GLN A 880 14.47 -2.98 -18.29
C GLN A 880 14.86 -4.21 -17.49
N GLY A 881 15.88 -4.12 -16.63
CA GLY A 881 16.26 -5.18 -15.70
C GLY A 881 15.09 -5.58 -14.80
N ALA A 882 14.35 -4.60 -14.27
CA ALA A 882 13.15 -4.86 -13.46
C ALA A 882 12.05 -5.58 -14.26
N LEU A 883 11.73 -5.09 -15.46
CA LEU A 883 10.69 -5.67 -16.31
C LEU A 883 11.07 -7.09 -16.77
N CYS A 884 12.33 -7.31 -17.17
CA CYS A 884 12.81 -8.63 -17.58
C CYS A 884 12.84 -9.61 -16.41
N PHE A 885 13.34 -9.21 -15.24
CA PHE A 885 13.30 -10.04 -14.04
C PHE A 885 11.87 -10.44 -13.68
N ILE A 886 10.96 -9.46 -13.59
CA ILE A 886 9.55 -9.70 -13.26
C ILE A 886 8.88 -10.59 -14.30
N GLY A 887 9.07 -10.31 -15.58
CA GLY A 887 8.51 -11.12 -16.66
C GLY A 887 8.99 -12.57 -16.58
N THR A 888 10.29 -12.78 -16.36
CA THR A 888 10.89 -14.11 -16.33
C THR A 888 10.38 -14.95 -15.18
N TYR A 889 10.34 -14.43 -13.94
CA TYR A 889 9.90 -15.26 -12.83
C TYR A 889 8.39 -15.54 -12.86
N HIS A 890 7.58 -14.66 -13.45
CA HIS A 890 6.13 -14.90 -13.64
C HIS A 890 5.82 -15.84 -14.81
N SER A 891 6.68 -15.89 -15.83
CA SER A 891 6.48 -16.76 -17.00
C SER A 891 6.85 -18.22 -16.74
N HIS A 892 7.43 -18.53 -15.58
CA HIS A 892 7.84 -19.87 -15.18
C HIS A 892 7.06 -20.36 -13.96
N GLY A 893 7.00 -21.68 -13.80
CA GLY A 893 6.44 -22.32 -12.62
C GLY A 893 7.40 -22.31 -11.43
N CYS A 894 7.38 -23.38 -10.65
CA CYS A 894 8.25 -23.53 -9.46
C CYS A 894 9.74 -23.69 -9.80
N PHE A 895 10.08 -23.96 -11.06
CA PHE A 895 11.46 -24.21 -11.49
C PHE A 895 11.76 -23.48 -12.80
N PHE A 896 13.03 -23.11 -12.96
CA PHE A 896 13.65 -22.63 -14.19
C PHE A 896 14.54 -23.71 -14.79
N SER A 897 14.72 -23.65 -16.11
CA SER A 897 15.94 -24.20 -16.72
C SER A 897 17.15 -23.32 -16.36
N ALA A 898 18.35 -23.89 -16.35
CA ALA A 898 19.57 -23.13 -16.07
C ALA A 898 19.76 -21.86 -16.94
N PRO A 899 19.48 -21.86 -18.26
CA PRO A 899 19.54 -20.64 -19.07
C PRO A 899 18.54 -19.56 -18.62
N CYS A 900 17.30 -19.94 -18.31
CA CYS A 900 16.28 -19.00 -17.82
C CYS A 900 16.65 -18.42 -16.46
N ALA A 901 17.23 -19.23 -15.57
CA ALA A 901 17.75 -18.75 -14.29
C ALA A 901 18.89 -17.76 -14.46
N ARG A 902 19.86 -18.05 -15.33
CA ARG A 902 20.96 -17.11 -15.65
C ARG A 902 20.42 -15.79 -16.21
N PHE A 903 19.43 -15.84 -17.09
CA PHE A 903 18.77 -14.65 -17.62
C PHE A 903 18.05 -13.85 -16.53
N ALA A 904 17.33 -14.53 -15.63
CA ALA A 904 16.68 -13.89 -14.49
C ALA A 904 17.71 -13.22 -13.57
N ILE A 905 18.79 -13.91 -13.22
CA ILE A 905 19.86 -13.38 -12.38
C ILE A 905 20.51 -12.15 -13.03
N ALA A 906 20.89 -12.25 -14.31
CA ALA A 906 21.49 -11.13 -15.05
C ALA A 906 20.56 -9.91 -15.11
N SER A 907 19.26 -10.14 -15.36
CA SER A 907 18.25 -9.08 -15.37
C SER A 907 18.07 -8.43 -13.99
N GLY A 908 18.07 -9.25 -12.93
CA GLY A 908 17.98 -8.79 -11.55
C GLY A 908 19.20 -7.99 -11.11
N LEU A 909 20.41 -8.45 -11.46
CA LEU A 909 21.66 -7.74 -11.20
C LEU A 909 21.72 -6.42 -11.99
N ARG A 910 21.22 -6.38 -13.23
CA ARG A 910 21.09 -5.13 -14.00
C ARG A 910 20.20 -4.10 -13.29
N LEU A 911 19.04 -4.53 -12.77
CA LEU A 911 18.20 -3.68 -11.92
C LEU A 911 18.96 -3.19 -10.69
N PHE A 912 19.60 -4.12 -9.98
CA PHE A 912 20.29 -3.85 -8.72
C PHE A 912 21.43 -2.84 -8.90
N ARG A 913 22.35 -3.09 -9.83
CA ARG A 913 23.47 -2.22 -10.18
C ARG A 913 22.98 -0.85 -10.65
N GLY A 914 21.98 -0.81 -11.54
CA GLY A 914 21.39 0.42 -12.03
C GLY A 914 20.78 1.26 -10.90
N TYR A 915 20.04 0.65 -9.98
CA TYR A 915 19.47 1.34 -8.82
C TYR A 915 20.55 1.93 -7.91
N VAL A 916 21.58 1.15 -7.57
CA VAL A 916 22.69 1.58 -6.71
C VAL A 916 23.49 2.71 -7.36
N PHE A 917 23.76 2.60 -8.67
CA PHE A 917 24.42 3.65 -9.45
C PHE A 917 23.63 4.95 -9.43
N LEU A 918 22.30 4.88 -9.63
CA LEU A 918 21.42 6.06 -9.58
C LEU A 918 21.40 6.69 -8.18
N ALA A 919 21.36 5.88 -7.12
CA ALA A 919 21.42 6.36 -5.74
C ALA A 919 22.74 7.09 -5.44
N ASN A 920 23.87 6.47 -5.76
CA ASN A 920 25.19 7.06 -5.57
C ASN A 920 25.39 8.33 -6.41
N THR A 921 24.91 8.34 -7.65
CA THR A 921 25.05 9.53 -8.50
C THR A 921 24.16 10.66 -8.00
N CYS A 922 22.92 10.39 -7.59
CA CYS A 922 22.06 11.42 -7.04
C CYS A 922 22.61 11.99 -5.73
N ILE A 923 23.10 11.17 -4.81
CA ILE A 923 23.61 11.67 -3.52
C ILE A 923 24.86 12.54 -3.70
N ARG A 924 25.77 12.19 -4.62
CA ARG A 924 26.93 13.02 -5.00
C ARG A 924 26.53 14.37 -5.59
N ASN A 925 25.36 14.44 -6.22
CA ASN A 925 24.77 15.67 -6.74
C ASN A 925 23.85 16.38 -5.71
N HIS A 926 23.92 16.00 -4.43
CA HIS A 926 23.07 16.52 -3.34
C HIS A 926 21.56 16.31 -3.59
N LYS A 927 21.19 15.26 -4.33
CA LYS A 927 19.80 14.89 -4.62
C LYS A 927 19.43 13.58 -3.91
N ARG A 928 18.28 13.59 -3.23
CA ARG A 928 17.77 12.44 -2.45
C ARG A 928 16.61 11.77 -3.19
N TYR A 929 16.89 11.07 -4.30
CA TYR A 929 15.86 10.46 -5.16
C TYR A 929 15.71 8.95 -5.06
N PHE A 930 16.78 8.26 -4.68
CA PHE A 930 16.78 6.81 -4.59
C PHE A 930 17.31 6.43 -3.21
N SER A 931 16.51 5.69 -2.44
CA SER A 931 16.82 5.32 -1.06
C SER A 931 17.30 3.86 -0.99
N LEU A 932 18.49 3.63 -0.46
CA LEU A 932 18.98 2.28 -0.18
C LEU A 932 18.31 1.72 1.08
N LYS A 933 17.14 1.11 0.90
CA LYS A 933 16.38 0.43 1.97
C LYS A 933 16.88 -1.00 2.17
N PRO A 934 16.65 -1.63 3.35
CA PRO A 934 16.92 -3.06 3.56
C PRO A 934 16.29 -3.97 2.49
N LYS A 935 15.18 -3.54 1.89
CA LYS A 935 14.53 -4.23 0.76
C LYS A 935 15.44 -4.41 -0.46
N VAL A 936 16.39 -3.52 -0.71
CA VAL A 936 17.39 -3.68 -1.78
C VAL A 936 18.33 -4.85 -1.47
N HIS A 937 18.72 -5.01 -0.21
CA HIS A 937 19.54 -6.15 0.24
C HIS A 937 18.77 -7.48 0.15
N TYR A 938 17.51 -7.55 0.57
CA TYR A 938 16.73 -8.79 0.46
C TYR A 938 16.47 -9.21 -0.98
N PHE A 939 16.36 -8.26 -1.89
CA PHE A 939 16.28 -8.59 -3.31
C PHE A 939 17.56 -9.28 -3.78
N HIS A 940 18.72 -8.82 -3.28
CA HIS A 940 20.00 -9.43 -3.60
C HIS A 940 20.12 -10.87 -3.05
N HIS A 941 19.55 -11.18 -1.87
CA HIS A 941 19.43 -12.57 -1.40
C HIS A 941 18.69 -13.46 -2.40
N VAL A 942 17.59 -12.97 -3.00
CA VAL A 942 16.85 -13.75 -3.99
C VAL A 942 17.71 -14.07 -5.22
N LEU A 943 18.55 -13.13 -5.65
CA LEU A 943 19.48 -13.34 -6.76
C LEU A 943 20.60 -14.31 -6.40
N VAL A 944 21.18 -14.18 -5.20
CA VAL A 944 22.21 -15.09 -4.68
C VAL A 944 21.67 -16.51 -4.54
N ASP A 945 20.46 -16.70 -4.00
CA ASP A 945 19.81 -18.01 -3.87
C ASP A 945 19.66 -18.72 -5.23
N MET A 946 19.41 -17.97 -6.32
CA MET A 946 19.38 -18.54 -7.68
C MET A 946 20.78 -18.78 -8.24
N GLN A 947 21.72 -17.87 -7.97
CA GLN A 947 23.11 -17.98 -8.42
C GLN A 947 23.81 -19.19 -7.79
N ASP A 948 23.60 -19.44 -6.49
CA ASP A 948 24.15 -20.61 -5.78
C ASP A 948 23.78 -21.91 -6.50
N GLN A 949 22.53 -22.05 -6.93
CA GLN A 949 22.06 -23.24 -7.64
C GLN A 949 22.69 -23.38 -9.03
N VAL A 950 22.89 -22.26 -9.73
CA VAL A 950 23.56 -22.25 -11.04
C VAL A 950 25.05 -22.58 -10.90
N ASP A 951 25.71 -22.03 -9.88
CA ASP A 951 27.13 -22.26 -9.58
C ASP A 951 27.39 -23.74 -9.22
N LEU A 952 26.43 -24.39 -8.57
CA LEU A 952 26.45 -25.84 -8.29
C LEU A 952 26.21 -26.70 -9.54
N GLY A 953 25.92 -26.10 -10.69
CA GLY A 953 25.73 -26.82 -11.95
C GLY A 953 24.38 -27.53 -12.07
N HIS A 954 23.35 -27.10 -11.31
CA HIS A 954 22.01 -27.69 -11.44
C HIS A 954 21.37 -27.30 -12.78
N GLU A 955 20.77 -28.28 -13.47
CA GLU A 955 20.03 -28.02 -14.72
C GLU A 955 18.63 -27.43 -14.46
N VAL A 956 18.05 -27.76 -13.31
CA VAL A 956 16.73 -27.32 -12.85
C VAL A 956 16.91 -26.48 -11.59
N ILE A 957 16.58 -25.20 -11.69
CA ILE A 957 16.78 -24.20 -10.64
C ILE A 957 15.45 -23.89 -9.99
N PHE A 958 15.36 -23.94 -8.66
CA PHE A 958 14.17 -23.57 -7.92
C PHE A 958 13.89 -22.06 -8.05
N ASN A 959 12.69 -21.72 -8.54
CA ASN A 959 12.22 -20.35 -8.73
C ASN A 959 11.69 -19.77 -7.41
N ALA A 960 12.60 -19.45 -6.49
CA ALA A 960 12.26 -18.87 -5.19
C ALA A 960 11.43 -17.57 -5.33
N ALA A 961 11.69 -16.78 -6.38
CA ALA A 961 10.99 -15.53 -6.64
C ALA A 961 9.49 -15.72 -6.90
N ALA A 962 9.09 -16.77 -7.64
CA ALA A 962 7.69 -17.08 -7.88
C ALA A 962 7.04 -17.81 -6.69
N CYS A 963 7.72 -18.82 -6.13
CA CYS A 963 7.17 -19.64 -5.05
C CYS A 963 6.88 -18.82 -3.78
N PHE A 964 7.76 -17.87 -3.46
CA PHE A 964 7.63 -17.04 -2.26
C PHE A 964 6.99 -15.67 -2.51
N ASN A 965 6.48 -15.42 -3.71
CA ASN A 965 5.71 -14.22 -4.04
C ASN A 965 4.40 -14.14 -3.24
N ALA A 966 4.12 -13.01 -2.59
CA ALA A 966 2.91 -12.78 -1.82
C ALA A 966 1.77 -12.06 -2.59
N GLU A 967 1.89 -11.82 -3.90
CA GLU A 967 0.86 -11.12 -4.70
C GLU A 967 -0.53 -11.75 -4.59
N GLY A 968 -0.63 -13.07 -4.84
CA GLY A 968 -1.90 -13.78 -4.75
C GLY A 968 -2.47 -13.77 -3.34
N ASN A 969 -1.59 -13.79 -2.34
CA ASN A 969 -2.01 -13.73 -0.94
C ASN A 969 -2.50 -12.33 -0.53
N GLU A 970 -1.89 -11.25 -1.03
CA GLU A 970 -2.35 -9.88 -0.75
C GLU A 970 -3.72 -9.60 -1.38
N ASP A 971 -3.98 -10.09 -2.59
CA ASP A 971 -5.32 -9.99 -3.17
C ASP A 971 -6.36 -10.76 -2.33
N MET A 972 -6.00 -11.94 -1.82
CA MET A 972 -6.83 -12.71 -0.89
C MET A 972 -7.11 -11.91 0.40
N ILE A 973 -6.08 -11.38 1.06
CA ILE A 973 -6.23 -10.54 2.26
C ILE A 973 -7.12 -9.33 1.97
N GLY A 974 -6.92 -8.65 0.84
CA GLY A 974 -7.75 -7.52 0.42
C GLY A 974 -9.21 -7.89 0.15
N LYS A 975 -9.50 -9.11 -0.33
CA LYS A 975 -10.86 -9.65 -0.45
C LYS A 975 -11.47 -9.96 0.90
N VAL A 976 -10.75 -10.67 1.78
CA VAL A 976 -11.20 -11.03 3.13
C VAL A 976 -11.45 -9.79 3.99
N SER A 977 -10.54 -8.80 3.94
CA SER A 977 -10.66 -7.51 4.63
C SER A 977 -11.89 -6.70 4.17
N ARG A 978 -12.30 -6.82 2.90
CA ARG A 978 -13.56 -6.22 2.42
C ARG A 978 -14.79 -6.92 2.99
N ILE A 979 -14.73 -8.24 3.18
CA ILE A 979 -15.80 -9.03 3.83
C ILE A 979 -15.91 -8.63 5.30
N SER A 980 -14.78 -8.53 6.03
CA SER A 980 -14.79 -8.21 7.46
C SER A 980 -15.39 -6.84 7.78
N ARG A 981 -15.20 -5.84 6.91
CA ARG A 981 -15.83 -4.51 7.05
C ARG A 981 -17.36 -4.50 6.83
N ARG A 982 -17.94 -5.59 6.33
CA ARG A 982 -19.38 -5.70 6.00
C ARG A 982 -20.16 -6.55 6.99
N VAL A 983 -19.48 -7.13 7.99
CA VAL A 983 -20.11 -7.95 9.04
C VAL A 983 -20.15 -7.18 10.35
N SER A 984 -20.98 -7.64 11.30
CA SER A 984 -21.07 -7.04 12.62
C SER A 984 -19.74 -7.15 13.38
N PRO A 985 -19.24 -6.07 14.01
CA PRO A 985 -17.96 -6.09 14.73
C PRO A 985 -17.95 -7.09 15.89
N LYS A 986 -19.11 -7.38 16.52
CA LYS A 986 -19.23 -8.32 17.65
C LYS A 986 -18.92 -9.77 17.28
N VAL A 987 -19.04 -10.13 16.01
CA VAL A 987 -18.86 -11.50 15.49
C VAL A 987 -18.00 -11.48 14.22
N ALA A 988 -17.15 -10.46 14.09
CA ALA A 988 -16.46 -10.15 12.85
C ALA A 988 -15.63 -11.34 12.36
N SER A 989 -14.83 -11.95 13.22
CA SER A 989 -13.97 -13.08 12.85
C SER A 989 -14.77 -14.27 12.33
N ARG A 990 -15.77 -14.74 13.09
CA ARG A 990 -16.61 -15.89 12.70
C ARG A 990 -17.39 -15.61 11.41
N ARG A 991 -18.05 -14.45 11.30
CA ARG A 991 -18.85 -14.09 10.11
C ARG A 991 -17.97 -13.87 8.89
N THR A 992 -16.76 -13.36 9.07
CA THR A 992 -15.79 -13.23 7.97
C THR A 992 -15.43 -14.60 7.41
N ILE A 993 -15.16 -15.58 8.27
CA ILE A 993 -14.87 -16.96 7.87
C ILE A 993 -16.07 -17.58 7.15
N GLU A 994 -17.28 -17.47 7.70
CA GLU A 994 -18.49 -18.02 7.07
C GLU A 994 -18.76 -17.42 5.68
N HIS A 995 -18.62 -16.09 5.54
CA HIS A 995 -18.76 -15.41 4.25
C HIS A 995 -17.62 -15.74 3.28
N TYR A 996 -16.40 -15.94 3.78
CA TYR A 996 -15.28 -16.41 2.97
C TYR A 996 -15.55 -17.81 2.41
N LEU A 997 -16.03 -18.75 3.23
CA LEU A 997 -16.40 -20.11 2.79
C LEU A 997 -17.58 -20.09 1.81
N LEU A 998 -18.57 -19.21 1.99
CA LEU A 998 -19.63 -18.99 1.01
C LEU A 998 -19.08 -18.51 -0.33
N ALA A 999 -18.19 -17.50 -0.30
CA ALA A 999 -17.58 -16.94 -1.50
C ALA A 999 -16.72 -17.99 -2.24
N CYS A 1000 -15.94 -18.80 -1.51
CA CYS A 1000 -15.15 -19.88 -2.10
C CYS A 1000 -16.04 -20.89 -2.82
N LYS A 1001 -17.16 -21.32 -2.21
CA LYS A 1001 -18.09 -22.26 -2.86
C LYS A 1001 -18.66 -21.72 -4.16
N LEU A 1002 -19.07 -20.44 -4.17
CA LEU A 1002 -19.60 -19.78 -5.36
C LEU A 1002 -18.54 -19.71 -6.46
N LEU A 1003 -17.30 -19.39 -6.11
CA LEU A 1003 -16.19 -19.36 -7.06
C LEU A 1003 -15.91 -20.75 -7.65
N TYR A 1004 -15.84 -21.80 -6.82
CA TYR A 1004 -15.57 -23.16 -7.29
C TYR A 1004 -16.66 -23.67 -8.23
N LYS A 1005 -17.93 -23.43 -7.87
CA LYS A 1005 -19.07 -23.76 -8.73
C LYS A 1005 -19.00 -23.02 -10.07
N ASN A 1006 -18.61 -21.75 -10.07
CA ASN A 1006 -18.52 -20.94 -11.29
C ASN A 1006 -17.31 -21.29 -12.16
N SER A 1007 -16.23 -21.83 -11.58
CA SER A 1007 -15.08 -22.31 -12.34
C SER A 1007 -15.32 -23.65 -13.05
N GLY A 1008 -16.49 -24.27 -12.87
CA GLY A 1008 -16.79 -25.59 -13.43
C GLY A 1008 -15.99 -26.72 -12.76
N VAL A 1009 -15.52 -26.49 -11.53
CA VAL A 1009 -14.75 -27.44 -10.71
C VAL A 1009 -15.65 -28.11 -9.68
#